data_AF-A0A3D2VCN4-F1
#
_entry.id   AF-A0A3D2VCN4-F1
#
_cell.length_a   1.000
_cell.length_b   1.000
_cell.length_c   1.000
_cell.angle_alpha   90.00
_cell.angle_beta   90.00
_cell.angle_gamma   90.00
#
_symmetry.space_group_name_H-M   'P 1'
#
loop_
_entity.id
_entity.type
_entity.pdbx_description
1 polymer ?
#
loop_
_entity_poly.entity_id
_entity_poly.type
_entity_poly.pdbx_seq_one_letter_code
_entity_poly.pdbx_strand_id
1 'polypeptide(L)'
;MTIPSTANALLAIPRALVTLCALAWANHASTDGLGVPLQTVESLDQSIQETLQGALESTESDYQEASKTSDSQRDWNYAEPRVASEGVEAEEDQEESNVVSSAIIKLKPDIILPERSESLQSTPESGAVLPANSGDPEDISDSMKESASETSKVTDRGSNRGSNEEGQSVVWVGQARITHHNYGGAEGLHTVQVNHTIYLAEVHRFDIIGEDERLVGQLVSLRDKKGGWTSFQDGWTRSACGCARDITEFTGSAYGGSDQKIVGWIYHSMVEDDPLGDILPNGAYSVKWDDISTDSSFTSTRTIIKCSESFTKSQSILEGQQAVAGPTWSLQSSMPIPMLPSHDGQPISVGRLREAFQYYKSDYHDQQTRQLIDGKMRGVYTQKIPIATSCDSKLREETQEWFVQPAIEVEPKLAETPYRWRPKRGDENNTLEFTVTVSDLPGVEGKFRFTLFDVTREKGWAVNAGDREDDALDLRFVEDDENFLAPKESDDGWVLEANRTLEEATIRIEADDYGAWGRLRCEVNTGGWWFPCVSMAGKRYITIPYDEDQNKIADFWEEQKGISGDATADADKTPEGRESGDGFSNYEEYRGFQIQGLWRDTEPTEKDLFVHNASNREEITSSVREFETKSSLTVHEINEDELDRASRIVNFNRGINQAVSRDQKGQAGVIVVVQELDDICGKAASDPSIEESLSWSPIGGPNVTQLVLVDPSCLYGTTTVHELGHAVNLWHPGGRYLVGDCEDSLPAGMDTPYSGPLNNYMRYRNAEKYIGPDNKCYKYPKHLEERRSAFVTDPTGTGMNAGPERWEYNTLDGKNYPYPVSGDATCSGTLIDKSPSLNQDAKTYPTGC
;
A
#
# COMPACT_ATOMS: atom_id res chain seq x y z
N MET A 1 40.95 45.52 -23.48
CA MET A 1 40.06 46.44 -22.76
C MET A 1 38.79 46.56 -23.59
N THR A 2 37.84 45.63 -23.46
CA THR A 2 36.84 45.43 -22.39
C THR A 2 35.51 46.12 -22.71
N ILE A 3 34.43 45.34 -22.61
CA ILE A 3 33.07 45.58 -23.15
C ILE A 3 32.08 45.63 -21.93
N PRO A 4 30.74 45.54 -22.12
CA PRO A 4 29.70 46.59 -22.06
C PRO A 4 29.05 46.81 -20.66
N SER A 5 28.37 47.92 -20.34
CA SER A 5 27.03 48.45 -20.73
C SER A 5 25.79 47.71 -20.16
N THR A 6 24.80 48.48 -19.67
CA THR A 6 23.48 48.02 -19.18
C THR A 6 22.34 49.01 -19.52
N ALA A 7 21.13 48.46 -19.67
CA ALA A 7 19.80 49.09 -19.86
C ALA A 7 18.74 47.95 -19.70
N ASN A 8 17.45 48.10 -19.39
CA ASN A 8 16.49 49.20 -19.15
C ASN A 8 15.59 48.78 -17.93
N ALA A 9 14.90 49.63 -17.15
CA ALA A 9 13.76 50.54 -17.41
C ALA A 9 12.50 49.83 -17.98
N LEU A 10 11.25 49.98 -17.47
CA LEU A 10 10.67 50.71 -16.32
C LEU A 10 9.14 50.37 -16.20
N LEU A 11 8.53 50.30 -15.00
CA LEU A 11 7.14 50.73 -14.60
C LEU A 11 6.51 49.96 -13.41
N ALA A 12 5.42 50.52 -12.82
CA ALA A 12 5.04 50.32 -11.40
C ALA A 12 3.53 50.18 -11.08
N ILE A 13 3.17 49.20 -10.22
CA ILE A 13 2.30 49.16 -8.99
C ILE A 13 1.05 50.13 -8.83
N PRO A 14 0.03 49.88 -7.95
CA PRO A 14 -1.09 48.89 -7.91
C PRO A 14 -2.52 49.50 -7.71
N ARG A 15 -3.60 48.68 -7.63
CA ARG A 15 -4.60 48.63 -6.50
C ARG A 15 -5.73 47.59 -6.66
N ALA A 16 -6.58 47.42 -5.63
CA ALA A 16 -7.47 46.27 -5.39
C ALA A 16 -8.95 46.61 -5.09
N LEU A 17 -9.76 45.54 -4.96
CA LEU A 17 -11.00 45.36 -4.16
C LEU A 17 -12.44 45.62 -4.75
N VAL A 18 -13.31 44.61 -4.51
CA VAL A 18 -14.79 44.58 -4.35
C VAL A 18 -15.75 44.88 -5.53
N THR A 19 -16.67 43.95 -5.83
CA THR A 19 -18.11 44.23 -6.03
C THR A 19 -18.98 42.99 -5.73
N LEU A 20 -20.10 43.17 -5.00
CA LEU A 20 -21.16 42.18 -4.79
C LEU A 20 -22.48 42.95 -4.56
N CYS A 21 -23.53 42.73 -5.38
CA CYS A 21 -24.97 42.91 -5.06
C CYS A 21 -25.87 42.76 -6.31
N ALA A 22 -27.16 42.46 -6.09
CA ALA A 22 -28.14 42.12 -7.12
C ALA A 22 -29.39 43.03 -7.12
N LEU A 23 -30.35 42.71 -8.01
CA LEU A 23 -31.75 43.18 -8.11
C LEU A 23 -32.04 44.59 -8.67
N ALA A 24 -32.57 44.62 -9.91
CA ALA A 24 -33.74 45.42 -10.29
C ALA A 24 -34.44 44.83 -11.52
N TRP A 25 -35.77 44.78 -11.51
CA TRP A 25 -36.63 44.37 -12.64
C TRP A 25 -37.09 45.58 -13.48
N ALA A 26 -37.49 45.29 -14.74
CA ALA A 26 -38.66 45.83 -15.46
C ALA A 26 -38.45 46.66 -16.76
N ASN A 27 -39.05 46.10 -17.83
CA ASN A 27 -39.88 46.72 -18.88
C ASN A 27 -39.31 47.32 -20.20
N HIS A 28 -40.14 47.08 -21.23
CA HIS A 28 -40.15 47.55 -22.63
C HIS A 28 -39.01 47.03 -23.54
N ALA A 29 -39.19 46.17 -24.54
CA ALA A 29 -40.29 45.82 -25.47
C ALA A 29 -40.42 46.68 -26.74
N SER A 30 -40.62 46.01 -27.89
CA SER A 30 -40.87 46.52 -29.26
C SER A 30 -39.62 47.15 -29.94
N THR A 31 -39.40 47.08 -31.26
CA THR A 31 -40.18 46.63 -32.45
C THR A 31 -39.27 46.08 -33.56
N ASP A 32 -39.80 45.18 -34.40
CA ASP A 32 -39.70 45.04 -35.88
C ASP A 32 -38.41 45.43 -36.64
N GLY A 33 -37.93 44.68 -37.66
CA GLY A 33 -38.42 43.43 -38.27
C GLY A 33 -37.89 43.20 -39.71
N LEU A 34 -38.33 42.08 -40.32
CA LEU A 34 -38.32 41.73 -41.77
C LEU A 34 -37.00 41.40 -42.52
N GLY A 35 -36.96 40.22 -43.16
CA GLY A 35 -35.97 39.86 -44.20
C GLY A 35 -35.86 38.36 -44.54
N VAL A 36 -36.87 37.74 -45.16
CA VAL A 36 -36.92 36.30 -45.57
C VAL A 36 -37.11 36.20 -47.10
N PRO A 37 -36.46 35.26 -47.82
CA PRO A 37 -37.15 34.07 -48.38
C PRO A 37 -36.29 32.78 -48.28
N LEU A 38 -36.74 31.56 -47.91
CA LEU A 38 -37.91 30.69 -48.23
C LEU A 38 -37.67 29.75 -49.44
N GLN A 39 -38.07 28.46 -49.27
CA GLN A 39 -37.98 27.27 -50.16
C GLN A 39 -36.63 26.53 -50.05
N THR A 40 -36.57 25.28 -49.56
CA THR A 40 -37.43 24.11 -49.88
C THR A 40 -38.18 23.52 -48.67
N VAL A 41 -39.26 22.76 -48.94
CA VAL A 41 -40.26 22.21 -47.99
C VAL A 41 -40.52 20.72 -48.31
N GLU A 42 -41.09 19.96 -47.35
CA GLU A 42 -41.62 18.57 -47.44
C GLU A 42 -40.59 17.44 -47.65
N SER A 43 -40.34 16.57 -46.65
CA SER A 43 -41.29 15.51 -46.25
C SER A 43 -40.92 14.80 -44.94
N LEU A 44 -41.88 14.05 -44.39
CA LEU A 44 -41.78 13.11 -43.26
C LEU A 44 -41.63 13.69 -41.84
N ASP A 45 -42.73 14.26 -41.35
CA ASP A 45 -43.19 13.99 -39.98
C ASP A 45 -44.17 12.81 -40.02
N GLN A 46 -43.81 11.67 -39.40
CA GLN A 46 -44.67 10.54 -38.97
C GLN A 46 -43.81 9.33 -38.53
N SER A 47 -43.50 9.21 -37.23
CA SER A 47 -43.12 7.91 -36.59
C SER A 47 -42.98 7.96 -35.06
N ILE A 48 -42.65 9.11 -34.45
CA ILE A 48 -42.21 9.17 -33.03
C ILE A 48 -43.13 10.06 -32.16
N GLN A 49 -44.44 9.79 -32.21
CA GLN A 49 -45.47 10.42 -31.36
C GLN A 49 -46.57 9.43 -30.90
N GLU A 50 -46.33 8.10 -30.90
CA GLU A 50 -47.37 7.10 -30.54
C GLU A 50 -47.01 6.03 -29.47
N THR A 51 -45.81 6.05 -28.86
CA THR A 51 -45.44 5.00 -27.87
C THR A 51 -44.85 5.52 -26.55
N LEU A 52 -45.38 6.62 -26.00
CA LEU A 52 -45.02 7.05 -24.65
C LEU A 52 -46.17 7.71 -23.86
N GLN A 53 -47.42 7.29 -24.11
CA GLN A 53 -48.54 7.61 -23.20
C GLN A 53 -49.63 6.53 -23.22
N GLY A 54 -49.42 5.45 -22.46
CA GLY A 54 -50.39 4.39 -22.23
C GLY A 54 -49.92 3.42 -21.16
N ALA A 55 -50.67 3.33 -20.04
CA ALA A 55 -50.32 2.65 -18.78
C ALA A 55 -49.19 3.35 -17.98
N LEU A 56 -49.36 3.80 -16.72
CA LEU A 56 -50.49 3.70 -15.78
C LEU A 56 -50.75 5.01 -15.02
N GLU A 57 -52.03 5.29 -14.76
CA GLU A 57 -52.50 6.13 -13.65
C GLU A 57 -53.66 5.41 -12.95
N SER A 58 -53.78 5.58 -11.62
CA SER A 58 -54.88 5.10 -10.75
C SER A 58 -55.03 3.56 -10.59
N THR A 59 -55.59 2.98 -9.52
CA THR A 59 -56.46 3.49 -8.42
C THR A 59 -56.14 2.88 -7.04
N GLU A 60 -56.66 3.52 -5.98
CA GLU A 60 -56.75 3.05 -4.59
C GLU A 60 -57.54 1.73 -4.41
N SER A 61 -57.33 0.98 -3.31
CA SER A 61 -58.29 0.93 -2.16
C SER A 61 -58.03 -0.19 -1.14
N ASP A 62 -58.09 0.20 0.14
CA ASP A 62 -58.58 -0.49 1.37
C ASP A 62 -58.55 -2.02 1.54
N TYR A 63 -58.04 -2.50 2.70
CA TYR A 63 -58.89 -2.80 3.89
C TYR A 63 -58.06 -3.19 5.15
N GLN A 64 -58.35 -2.53 6.29
CA GLN A 64 -58.50 -3.00 7.70
C GLN A 64 -57.81 -4.31 8.22
N GLU A 65 -57.48 -4.51 9.52
CA GLU A 65 -57.65 -3.71 10.76
C GLU A 65 -56.79 -4.24 11.94
N ALA A 66 -56.87 -3.54 13.08
CA ALA A 66 -56.62 -3.98 14.47
C ALA A 66 -55.16 -3.98 14.99
N SER A 67 -54.77 -2.98 15.81
CA SER A 67 -54.90 -2.91 17.28
C SER A 67 -53.73 -3.59 18.03
N LYS A 68 -53.12 -3.06 19.09
CA LYS A 68 -53.52 -1.99 20.04
C LYS A 68 -52.30 -1.40 20.78
N THR A 69 -52.48 -0.22 21.36
CA THR A 69 -51.59 0.52 22.27
C THR A 69 -51.34 -0.15 23.64
N SER A 70 -50.19 0.09 24.26
CA SER A 70 -50.10 0.58 25.67
C SER A 70 -48.67 0.92 26.11
N ASP A 71 -48.50 2.06 26.80
CA ASP A 71 -47.33 2.39 27.63
C ASP A 71 -47.19 1.47 28.86
N SER A 72 -45.96 1.26 29.35
CA SER A 72 -45.64 1.36 30.80
C SER A 72 -44.14 1.23 31.15
N GLN A 73 -43.63 2.23 31.88
CA GLN A 73 -42.64 2.22 32.97
C GLN A 73 -41.75 0.98 33.28
N ARG A 74 -40.45 1.26 33.49
CA ARG A 74 -39.60 0.90 34.69
C ARG A 74 -39.91 -0.42 35.44
N ASP A 75 -38.96 -1.32 35.71
CA ASP A 75 -37.68 -1.12 36.42
C ASP A 75 -36.80 -2.40 36.42
N TRP A 76 -35.48 -2.23 36.58
CA TRP A 76 -34.42 -3.12 37.14
C TRP A 76 -34.50 -4.67 37.04
N ASN A 77 -33.42 -5.31 36.54
CA ASN A 77 -32.53 -6.12 37.40
C ASN A 77 -31.22 -6.61 36.74
N TYR A 78 -30.24 -6.93 37.60
CA TYR A 78 -28.90 -7.45 37.29
C TYR A 78 -28.89 -8.84 36.62
N ALA A 79 -27.81 -9.14 35.88
CA ALA A 79 -27.38 -10.50 35.57
C ALA A 79 -25.84 -10.61 35.59
N GLU A 80 -25.30 -11.36 36.54
CA GLU A 80 -23.88 -11.78 36.56
C GLU A 80 -23.65 -12.98 35.62
N PRO A 81 -22.44 -13.16 35.07
CA PRO A 81 -22.10 -14.31 34.24
C PRO A 81 -21.89 -15.60 35.07
N ARG A 82 -22.30 -16.74 34.52
CA ARG A 82 -22.20 -18.05 35.18
C ARG A 82 -20.79 -18.62 35.13
N VAL A 83 -20.35 -19.13 36.29
CA VAL A 83 -19.24 -20.07 36.44
C VAL A 83 -19.62 -21.43 35.82
N ALA A 84 -18.65 -22.07 35.17
CA ALA A 84 -18.60 -23.52 34.98
C ALA A 84 -17.22 -24.02 35.44
N SER A 85 -17.22 -25.03 36.31
CA SER A 85 -16.05 -25.53 37.03
C SER A 85 -15.96 -27.05 36.88
N GLU A 86 -14.77 -27.59 36.62
CA GLU A 86 -14.34 -28.99 36.87
C GLU A 86 -12.87 -29.11 36.37
N GLY A 87 -11.87 -29.64 37.10
CA GLY A 87 -11.81 -30.02 38.52
C GLY A 87 -11.35 -31.47 38.78
N VAL A 88 -10.04 -31.76 38.66
CA VAL A 88 -9.34 -32.96 39.19
C VAL A 88 -7.90 -32.53 39.47
N GLU A 89 -7.53 -32.21 40.72
CA GLU A 89 -6.87 -33.07 41.73
C GLU A 89 -5.38 -33.36 41.49
N ALA A 90 -4.62 -33.44 42.58
CA ALA A 90 -3.16 -33.38 42.63
C ALA A 90 -2.57 -34.59 43.36
N GLU A 91 -1.31 -34.91 43.07
CA GLU A 91 -0.43 -35.64 43.98
C GLU A 91 0.93 -34.92 44.09
N GLU A 92 1.44 -34.82 45.31
CA GLU A 92 2.81 -34.40 45.61
C GLU A 92 3.74 -35.61 45.50
N ASP A 93 5.00 -35.41 45.08
CA ASP A 93 6.11 -36.18 45.65
C ASP A 93 7.46 -35.47 45.47
N GLN A 94 8.41 -35.79 46.35
CA GLN A 94 9.72 -35.12 46.48
C GLN A 94 10.85 -35.96 45.84
N GLU A 95 11.88 -35.32 45.28
CA GLU A 95 13.33 -35.50 45.62
C GLU A 95 14.34 -35.11 44.51
N GLU A 96 15.38 -34.39 44.97
CA GLU A 96 16.79 -34.37 44.57
C GLU A 96 17.30 -34.44 43.10
N SER A 97 17.85 -33.29 42.66
CA SER A 97 19.19 -33.12 42.05
C SER A 97 19.54 -33.73 40.66
N ASN A 98 20.02 -32.87 39.75
CA ASN A 98 21.47 -32.76 39.54
C ASN A 98 21.91 -31.55 38.68
N VAL A 99 23.15 -31.13 38.91
CA VAL A 99 23.83 -30.02 38.22
C VAL A 99 24.68 -30.58 37.09
N VAL A 100 24.57 -30.02 35.87
CA VAL A 100 25.69 -29.96 34.92
C VAL A 100 25.70 -28.61 34.22
N SER A 101 26.79 -27.87 34.40
CA SER A 101 27.14 -26.67 33.64
C SER A 101 28.26 -26.99 32.64
N SER A 102 28.24 -26.35 31.48
CA SER A 102 29.45 -26.17 30.66
C SER A 102 29.31 -24.94 29.76
N ALA A 103 30.17 -23.95 29.99
CA ALA A 103 30.45 -22.86 29.06
C ALA A 103 31.68 -23.22 28.20
N ILE A 104 31.84 -22.60 27.01
CA ILE A 104 33.15 -22.23 26.42
C ILE A 104 32.96 -21.30 25.18
N ILE A 105 33.29 -20.01 25.38
CA ILE A 105 34.16 -19.11 24.58
C ILE A 105 34.29 -19.30 23.05
N LYS A 106 34.08 -18.19 22.30
CA LYS A 106 34.88 -17.71 21.14
C LYS A 106 34.56 -16.22 20.87
N LEU A 107 35.37 -15.27 21.38
CA LEU A 107 36.57 -14.65 20.77
C LEU A 107 36.29 -13.52 19.76
N LYS A 108 36.58 -12.28 20.18
CA LYS A 108 36.89 -11.12 19.30
C LYS A 108 38.32 -11.24 18.74
N PRO A 109 38.64 -10.58 17.61
CA PRO A 109 39.98 -10.13 17.28
C PRO A 109 40.10 -8.60 17.31
N ASP A 110 40.81 -8.05 18.30
CA ASP A 110 41.39 -6.70 18.22
C ASP A 110 42.79 -6.80 17.61
N ILE A 111 43.11 -6.00 16.58
CA ILE A 111 44.49 -5.54 16.31
C ILE A 111 44.45 -4.05 15.95
N ILE A 112 45.39 -3.30 16.53
CA ILE A 112 45.49 -1.84 16.51
C ILE A 112 46.75 -1.44 15.70
N LEU A 113 46.79 -0.18 15.23
CA LEU A 113 47.96 0.69 14.93
C LEU A 113 48.35 0.85 13.44
N PRO A 114 48.91 2.03 13.05
CA PRO A 114 48.63 3.40 13.53
C PRO A 114 48.57 4.47 12.41
N GLU A 115 48.19 5.71 12.77
CA GLU A 115 48.32 6.90 11.90
C GLU A 115 49.77 7.40 11.79
N ARG A 116 50.20 7.89 10.60
CA ARG A 116 50.44 9.34 10.31
C ARG A 116 51.19 9.65 8.99
N SER A 117 50.72 10.75 8.36
CA SER A 117 51.44 11.83 7.63
C SER A 117 52.26 11.58 6.33
N GLU A 118 51.86 12.36 5.31
CA GLU A 118 52.70 13.19 4.40
C GLU A 118 53.49 12.62 3.19
N SER A 119 52.83 12.70 2.03
CA SER A 119 53.25 13.46 0.82
C SER A 119 54.34 12.94 -0.16
N LEU A 120 54.20 13.46 -1.40
CA LEU A 120 55.15 13.57 -2.53
C LEU A 120 55.36 12.38 -3.51
N GLN A 121 54.80 12.58 -4.71
CA GLN A 121 55.39 12.39 -6.05
C GLN A 121 56.47 11.30 -6.28
N SER A 122 56.18 10.31 -7.14
CA SER A 122 56.72 10.25 -8.53
C SER A 122 56.57 8.86 -9.21
N THR A 123 56.21 8.89 -10.49
CA THR A 123 56.42 7.81 -11.50
C THR A 123 57.84 7.90 -12.11
N PRO A 124 58.31 6.96 -12.97
CA PRO A 124 57.93 5.55 -13.20
C PRO A 124 59.17 4.60 -13.21
N GLU A 125 58.97 3.35 -13.64
CA GLU A 125 59.81 2.56 -14.60
C GLU A 125 60.05 1.08 -14.26
N SER A 126 60.29 0.34 -15.35
CA SER A 126 60.51 -1.11 -15.46
C SER A 126 61.87 -1.61 -14.98
N GLY A 127 61.96 -2.89 -14.59
CA GLY A 127 63.24 -3.58 -14.50
C GLY A 127 63.13 -5.06 -14.09
N ALA A 128 63.32 -5.98 -15.04
CA ALA A 128 63.26 -7.43 -14.80
C ALA A 128 64.64 -8.00 -14.40
N VAL A 129 64.67 -8.94 -13.44
CA VAL A 129 65.82 -9.83 -13.17
C VAL A 129 65.35 -11.23 -12.71
N LEU A 130 65.59 -12.24 -13.55
CA LEU A 130 65.71 -13.69 -13.24
C LEU A 130 67.20 -13.99 -12.87
N PRO A 131 67.67 -15.20 -12.42
CA PRO A 131 67.09 -16.54 -12.67
C PRO A 131 67.32 -17.64 -11.59
N ALA A 132 67.05 -18.90 -12.01
CA ALA A 132 67.68 -20.18 -11.64
C ALA A 132 66.86 -21.18 -10.77
N ASN A 133 66.86 -22.51 -11.02
CA ASN A 133 67.12 -23.31 -12.23
C ASN A 133 66.67 -24.79 -12.01
N SER A 134 66.71 -25.63 -13.06
CA SER A 134 66.57 -27.10 -13.12
C SER A 134 65.14 -27.72 -13.01
N GLY A 135 64.75 -28.66 -13.88
CA GLY A 135 65.44 -29.17 -15.06
C GLY A 135 64.63 -30.11 -15.98
N ASP A 136 65.01 -30.11 -17.26
CA ASP A 136 64.65 -31.00 -18.38
C ASP A 136 65.32 -32.41 -18.24
N PRO A 137 65.17 -33.42 -19.15
CA PRO A 137 64.72 -33.41 -20.57
C PRO A 137 63.71 -34.56 -20.91
N GLU A 138 63.43 -35.06 -22.12
CA GLU A 138 64.02 -35.07 -23.49
C GLU A 138 62.93 -35.63 -24.45
N ASP A 139 62.78 -35.40 -25.77
CA ASP A 139 63.15 -34.35 -26.76
C ASP A 139 62.43 -34.73 -28.11
N ILE A 140 62.68 -34.01 -29.23
CA ILE A 140 62.45 -34.40 -30.65
C ILE A 140 61.01 -34.27 -31.19
N SER A 141 60.70 -33.58 -32.30
CA SER A 141 61.38 -32.49 -33.05
C SER A 141 60.42 -31.93 -34.13
N ASP A 142 60.53 -30.64 -34.45
CA ASP A 142 60.49 -30.00 -35.79
C ASP A 142 59.82 -30.67 -37.02
N SER A 143 59.21 -29.94 -37.98
CA SER A 143 58.89 -28.50 -38.11
C SER A 143 58.09 -28.20 -39.41
N MET A 144 57.70 -26.92 -39.57
CA MET A 144 57.49 -26.20 -40.85
C MET A 144 56.16 -26.33 -41.65
N LYS A 145 55.37 -25.25 -41.51
CA LYS A 145 54.91 -24.31 -42.57
C LYS A 145 53.77 -24.64 -43.55
N GLU A 146 52.79 -23.74 -43.47
CA GLU A 146 52.12 -22.97 -44.53
C GLU A 146 51.25 -23.64 -45.61
N SER A 147 50.14 -22.92 -45.84
CA SER A 147 49.40 -22.70 -47.09
C SER A 147 48.09 -23.46 -47.31
N ALA A 148 47.21 -22.78 -48.04
CA ALA A 148 45.76 -23.01 -48.07
C ALA A 148 45.30 -23.99 -49.16
N SER A 149 44.05 -24.43 -49.02
CA SER A 149 43.00 -24.44 -50.06
C SER A 149 42.23 -25.76 -50.18
N GLU A 150 40.91 -25.66 -49.93
CA GLU A 150 39.81 -26.34 -50.61
C GLU A 150 39.59 -27.89 -50.56
N THR A 151 38.31 -28.22 -50.78
CA THR A 151 37.71 -29.54 -51.09
C THR A 151 37.59 -30.60 -50.00
N SER A 152 36.42 -30.55 -49.33
CA SER A 152 35.45 -31.67 -49.23
C SER A 152 35.96 -33.10 -48.96
N LYS A 153 35.61 -33.64 -47.78
CA LYS A 153 34.77 -34.84 -47.66
C LYS A 153 34.31 -35.16 -46.24
N VAL A 154 32.99 -35.25 -46.09
CA VAL A 154 32.24 -36.27 -45.32
C VAL A 154 32.89 -36.84 -44.05
N THR A 155 32.35 -36.45 -42.90
CA THR A 155 32.18 -37.37 -41.76
C THR A 155 30.79 -37.22 -41.15
N ASP A 156 30.07 -38.32 -41.09
CA ASP A 156 28.84 -38.48 -40.32
C ASP A 156 29.01 -38.00 -38.87
N ARG A 157 28.11 -37.12 -38.43
CA ARG A 157 27.77 -36.98 -37.01
C ARG A 157 26.28 -36.73 -36.81
N GLY A 158 25.56 -37.84 -36.69
CA GLY A 158 24.60 -38.10 -35.62
C GLY A 158 23.72 -36.94 -35.17
N SER A 159 22.45 -37.03 -35.57
CA SER A 159 21.33 -36.31 -34.96
C SER A 159 21.42 -36.37 -33.42
N ASN A 160 21.63 -35.20 -32.81
CA ASN A 160 21.32 -34.97 -31.40
C ASN A 160 20.94 -33.49 -31.21
N ARG A 161 19.95 -33.02 -32.00
CA ARG A 161 19.40 -31.68 -31.88
C ARG A 161 18.35 -31.69 -30.77
N GLY A 162 18.83 -31.71 -29.53
CA GLY A 162 18.00 -31.53 -28.34
C GLY A 162 17.34 -30.15 -28.41
N SER A 163 16.02 -30.13 -28.21
CA SER A 163 15.22 -28.91 -28.07
C SER A 163 15.75 -28.04 -26.92
N ASN A 164 16.19 -26.82 -27.24
CA ASN A 164 16.32 -25.68 -26.31
C ASN A 164 16.64 -24.37 -27.09
N GLU A 165 15.98 -24.20 -28.24
CA GLU A 165 15.74 -22.86 -28.79
C GLU A 165 14.28 -22.56 -28.50
N GLU A 166 14.00 -21.96 -27.32
CA GLU A 166 12.73 -21.27 -27.07
C GLU A 166 12.73 -19.98 -27.92
N GLY A 167 12.57 -20.16 -29.23
CA GLY A 167 12.20 -19.07 -30.11
C GLY A 167 10.87 -18.48 -29.64
N GLN A 168 10.75 -17.15 -29.73
CA GLN A 168 9.59 -16.35 -29.33
C GLN A 168 8.28 -17.13 -29.45
N SER A 169 7.60 -17.38 -28.33
CA SER A 169 6.25 -17.97 -28.36
C SER A 169 5.29 -16.93 -28.91
N VAL A 170 5.14 -16.92 -30.23
CA VAL A 170 4.05 -16.20 -30.90
C VAL A 170 2.74 -16.76 -30.36
N VAL A 171 1.92 -15.86 -29.84
CA VAL A 171 0.58 -16.15 -29.34
C VAL A 171 -0.44 -15.43 -30.21
N TRP A 172 -1.60 -16.04 -30.38
CA TRP A 172 -2.69 -15.52 -31.18
C TRP A 172 -3.82 -15.12 -30.24
N VAL A 173 -4.07 -13.82 -30.18
CA VAL A 173 -4.87 -13.15 -29.16
C VAL A 173 -6.05 -12.43 -29.79
N GLY A 174 -7.21 -12.46 -29.14
CA GLY A 174 -8.41 -11.82 -29.69
C GLY A 174 -9.72 -12.22 -29.02
N GLN A 175 -10.81 -12.10 -29.78
CA GLN A 175 -12.17 -12.41 -29.33
C GLN A 175 -12.95 -13.19 -30.38
N ALA A 176 -13.89 -14.01 -29.91
CA ALA A 176 -14.89 -14.63 -30.76
C ALA A 176 -16.27 -14.60 -30.10
N ARG A 177 -17.32 -14.44 -30.90
CA ARG A 177 -18.72 -14.45 -30.47
C ARG A 177 -19.46 -15.57 -31.19
N ILE A 178 -20.20 -16.37 -30.42
CA ILE A 178 -21.07 -17.43 -30.92
C ILE A 178 -22.50 -17.09 -30.50
N THR A 179 -23.44 -17.12 -31.44
CA THR A 179 -24.86 -16.86 -31.18
C THR A 179 -25.69 -18.02 -31.72
N HIS A 180 -26.38 -18.72 -30.83
CA HIS A 180 -27.34 -19.78 -31.14
C HIS A 180 -28.77 -19.25 -31.08
N HIS A 181 -29.48 -19.23 -32.21
CA HIS A 181 -30.92 -19.04 -32.29
C HIS A 181 -31.62 -20.41 -32.38
N ASN A 182 -32.21 -20.86 -31.28
CA ASN A 182 -32.96 -22.12 -31.21
C ASN A 182 -34.44 -21.86 -31.47
N TYR A 183 -34.93 -22.27 -32.64
CA TYR A 183 -36.33 -22.13 -33.03
C TYR A 183 -37.15 -23.33 -32.54
N GLY A 184 -38.15 -23.05 -31.71
CA GLY A 184 -38.97 -24.05 -31.04
C GLY A 184 -40.14 -24.53 -31.88
N GLY A 185 -40.00 -25.66 -32.58
CA GLY A 185 -41.13 -26.42 -33.16
C GLY A 185 -42.15 -25.55 -33.92
N ALA A 186 -43.30 -25.27 -33.30
CA ALA A 186 -44.33 -24.41 -33.86
C ALA A 186 -44.04 -22.90 -33.73
N GLU A 187 -43.52 -22.44 -32.57
CA GLU A 187 -43.35 -21.03 -32.23
C GLU A 187 -42.23 -20.81 -31.17
N GLY A 188 -41.60 -19.64 -31.19
CA GLY A 188 -40.65 -19.19 -30.16
C GLY A 188 -39.17 -19.28 -30.56
N LEU A 189 -38.37 -18.41 -29.95
CA LEU A 189 -36.92 -18.28 -30.12
C LEU A 189 -36.25 -18.28 -28.74
N HIS A 190 -35.27 -19.16 -28.56
CA HIS A 190 -34.32 -19.16 -27.44
C HIS A 190 -32.93 -18.79 -27.96
N THR A 191 -32.37 -17.69 -27.46
CA THR A 191 -31.05 -17.19 -27.84
C THR A 191 -30.02 -17.62 -26.81
N VAL A 192 -28.86 -18.11 -27.25
CA VAL A 192 -27.66 -18.25 -26.41
C VAL A 192 -26.53 -17.50 -27.08
N GLN A 193 -26.00 -16.46 -26.42
CA GLN A 193 -24.81 -15.75 -26.86
C GLN A 193 -23.62 -16.15 -25.99
N VAL A 194 -22.47 -16.36 -26.61
CA VAL A 194 -21.20 -16.73 -25.96
C VAL A 194 -20.13 -15.77 -26.46
N ASN A 195 -19.40 -15.13 -25.55
CA ASN A 195 -18.25 -14.29 -25.85
C ASN A 195 -16.99 -14.98 -25.30
N HIS A 196 -16.10 -15.36 -26.21
CA HIS A 196 -14.81 -16.00 -25.92
C HIS A 196 -13.68 -14.98 -25.99
N THR A 197 -12.79 -15.05 -25.00
CA THR A 197 -11.46 -14.46 -25.03
C THR A 197 -10.47 -15.51 -25.53
N ILE A 198 -9.79 -15.21 -26.64
CA ILE A 198 -8.92 -16.14 -27.36
C ILE A 198 -7.47 -15.87 -26.97
N TYR A 199 -6.75 -16.92 -26.51
CA TYR A 199 -5.32 -16.90 -26.25
C TYR A 199 -4.70 -18.23 -26.67
N LEU A 200 -4.20 -18.32 -27.90
CA LEU A 200 -3.64 -19.54 -28.47
C LEU A 200 -2.12 -19.42 -28.59
N ALA A 201 -1.36 -20.26 -27.90
CA ALA A 201 0.09 -20.35 -28.08
C ALA A 201 0.44 -21.28 -29.23
N GLU A 202 1.43 -20.89 -30.03
CA GLU A 202 2.11 -21.83 -30.92
C GLU A 202 2.90 -22.87 -30.10
N VAL A 203 2.77 -24.15 -30.45
CA VAL A 203 3.39 -25.26 -29.65
C VAL A 203 4.39 -26.07 -30.46
N HIS A 204 4.05 -26.42 -31.70
CA HIS A 204 4.92 -27.18 -32.59
C HIS A 204 4.87 -26.59 -33.99
N ARG A 205 6.03 -26.55 -34.66
CA ARG A 205 6.15 -26.24 -36.08
C ARG A 205 6.61 -27.50 -36.78
N PHE A 206 5.82 -27.99 -37.73
CA PHE A 206 6.13 -29.16 -38.52
C PHE A 206 6.52 -28.72 -39.92
N ASP A 207 7.77 -28.99 -40.31
CA ASP A 207 8.24 -28.77 -41.67
C ASP A 207 7.50 -29.70 -42.64
N ILE A 208 7.08 -29.17 -43.77
CA ILE A 208 6.40 -29.91 -44.83
C ILE A 208 7.36 -30.05 -46.01
N ILE A 209 7.63 -31.30 -46.39
CA ILE A 209 8.55 -31.64 -47.48
C ILE A 209 7.83 -32.17 -48.72
N GLY A 210 8.30 -31.73 -49.89
CA GLY A 210 7.85 -32.19 -51.20
C GLY A 210 8.29 -33.63 -51.52
N GLU A 211 7.88 -34.15 -52.68
CA GLU A 211 8.32 -35.46 -53.19
C GLU A 211 9.83 -35.53 -53.49
N ASP A 212 10.46 -34.36 -53.62
CA ASP A 212 11.88 -34.11 -53.84
C ASP A 212 12.65 -33.75 -52.55
N GLU A 213 12.07 -34.03 -51.38
CA GLU A 213 12.62 -33.76 -50.03
C GLU A 213 12.90 -32.28 -49.71
N ARG A 214 12.52 -31.33 -50.58
CA ARG A 214 12.66 -29.89 -50.29
C ARG A 214 11.58 -29.39 -49.32
N LEU A 215 11.92 -28.45 -48.46
CA LEU A 215 10.94 -27.71 -47.65
C LEU A 215 10.01 -26.92 -48.57
N VAL A 216 8.70 -27.16 -48.48
CA VAL A 216 7.66 -26.47 -49.26
C VAL A 216 6.66 -25.70 -48.39
N GLY A 217 6.55 -26.02 -47.10
CA GLY A 217 5.66 -25.32 -46.19
C GLY A 217 5.95 -25.62 -44.72
N GLN A 218 5.20 -24.99 -43.82
CA GLN A 218 5.17 -25.30 -42.39
C GLN A 218 3.73 -25.37 -41.88
N LEU A 219 3.46 -26.34 -41.00
CA LEU A 219 2.22 -26.41 -40.22
C LEU A 219 2.52 -26.06 -38.77
N VAL A 220 1.87 -25.03 -38.25
CA VAL A 220 2.00 -24.53 -36.88
C VAL A 220 0.83 -25.04 -36.06
N SER A 221 1.06 -25.68 -34.93
CA SER A 221 0.00 -26.10 -33.99
C SER A 221 -0.29 -25.04 -32.94
N LEU A 222 -1.57 -24.90 -32.62
CA LEU A 222 -2.09 -23.93 -31.65
C LEU A 222 -2.71 -24.65 -30.45
N ARG A 223 -2.40 -24.17 -29.25
CA ARG A 223 -2.97 -24.66 -27.99
C ARG A 223 -3.53 -23.49 -27.19
N ASP A 224 -4.73 -23.67 -26.64
CA ASP A 224 -5.26 -22.70 -25.70
C ASP A 224 -4.39 -22.68 -24.44
N LYS A 225 -3.98 -21.48 -23.96
CA LYS A 225 -3.11 -21.35 -22.78
C LYS A 225 -3.83 -20.66 -21.61
N LYS A 226 -4.63 -19.64 -21.93
CA LYS A 226 -5.25 -18.68 -21.00
C LYS A 226 -6.63 -18.18 -21.49
N GLY A 227 -7.24 -18.86 -22.46
CA GLY A 227 -8.56 -18.52 -22.96
C GLY A 227 -9.64 -18.65 -21.89
N GLY A 228 -10.79 -18.05 -22.17
CA GLY A 228 -11.95 -18.07 -21.28
C GLY A 228 -13.20 -17.61 -22.01
N TRP A 229 -14.37 -17.78 -21.40
CA TRP A 229 -15.63 -17.40 -22.01
C TRP A 229 -16.68 -16.98 -20.99
N THR A 230 -17.63 -16.19 -21.48
CA THR A 230 -18.88 -15.84 -20.79
C THR A 230 -20.04 -16.17 -21.73
N SER A 231 -21.17 -16.62 -21.18
CA SER A 231 -22.38 -16.85 -21.95
C SER A 231 -23.61 -16.26 -21.28
N PHE A 232 -24.61 -15.97 -22.09
CA PHE A 232 -25.91 -15.43 -21.71
C PHE A 232 -26.98 -16.17 -22.50
N GLN A 233 -28.10 -16.52 -21.87
CA GLN A 233 -29.26 -17.10 -22.56
C GLN A 233 -30.54 -16.34 -22.23
N ASP A 234 -31.41 -16.18 -23.23
CA ASP A 234 -32.74 -15.56 -23.09
C ASP A 234 -33.80 -16.17 -24.01
N GLY A 235 -35.05 -15.79 -23.78
CA GLY A 235 -36.17 -16.14 -24.66
C GLY A 235 -36.90 -17.42 -24.28
N TRP A 236 -37.65 -17.98 -25.23
CA TRP A 236 -38.56 -19.10 -24.97
C TRP A 236 -38.79 -19.97 -26.21
N THR A 237 -39.12 -21.25 -26.00
CA THR A 237 -39.51 -22.17 -27.08
C THR A 237 -40.81 -22.87 -26.76
N ARG A 238 -41.62 -23.15 -27.80
CA ARG A 238 -42.87 -23.90 -27.67
C ARG A 238 -42.90 -25.11 -28.62
N SER A 239 -42.81 -26.31 -28.05
CA SER A 239 -43.01 -27.57 -28.79
C SER A 239 -44.46 -28.08 -28.65
N ALA A 240 -45.00 -28.71 -29.70
CA ALA A 240 -46.38 -29.20 -29.71
C ALA A 240 -46.45 -30.68 -30.14
N CYS A 241 -46.66 -31.60 -29.18
CA CYS A 241 -46.88 -33.01 -29.45
C CYS A 241 -48.39 -33.32 -29.41
N GLY A 242 -49.07 -33.20 -30.55
CA GLY A 242 -50.53 -33.40 -30.63
C GLY A 242 -51.29 -32.34 -29.82
N CYS A 243 -52.01 -32.76 -28.78
CA CYS A 243 -52.74 -31.84 -27.89
C CYS A 243 -51.92 -31.35 -26.68
N ALA A 244 -50.68 -31.84 -26.49
CA ALA A 244 -49.79 -31.35 -25.44
C ALA A 244 -48.94 -30.17 -25.96
N ARG A 245 -48.76 -29.14 -25.13
CA ARG A 245 -47.91 -27.98 -25.39
C ARG A 245 -46.85 -27.89 -24.30
N ASP A 246 -45.59 -27.69 -24.68
CA ASP A 246 -44.47 -27.56 -23.77
C ASP A 246 -43.77 -26.22 -24.06
N ILE A 247 -43.91 -25.27 -23.14
CA ILE A 247 -43.31 -23.94 -23.21
C ILE A 247 -42.14 -23.93 -22.23
N THR A 248 -40.93 -23.65 -22.72
CA THR A 248 -39.75 -23.47 -21.87
C THR A 248 -39.20 -22.07 -22.06
N GLU A 249 -39.11 -21.32 -20.97
CA GLU A 249 -38.47 -20.02 -20.86
C GLU A 249 -37.04 -20.21 -20.32
N PHE A 250 -36.08 -19.46 -20.87
CA PHE A 250 -34.65 -19.56 -20.56
C PHE A 250 -34.15 -18.21 -20.10
N THR A 251 -33.43 -18.16 -18.97
CA THR A 251 -32.75 -16.96 -18.49
C THR A 251 -31.51 -17.34 -17.70
N GLY A 252 -30.35 -16.74 -17.99
CA GLY A 252 -29.17 -16.92 -17.16
C GLY A 252 -27.86 -16.57 -17.85
N SER A 253 -26.77 -16.76 -17.11
CA SER A 253 -25.41 -16.53 -17.56
C SER A 253 -24.46 -17.56 -16.98
N ALA A 254 -23.42 -17.93 -17.71
CA ALA A 254 -22.34 -18.78 -17.22
C ALA A 254 -20.97 -18.24 -17.64
N TYR A 255 -19.91 -18.78 -17.05
CA TYR A 255 -18.52 -18.48 -17.41
C TYR A 255 -17.68 -19.75 -17.33
N GLY A 256 -16.53 -19.77 -18.01
CA GLY A 256 -15.59 -20.88 -17.93
C GLY A 256 -14.19 -20.52 -18.39
N GLY A 257 -13.21 -21.31 -17.94
CA GLY A 257 -11.80 -21.14 -18.26
C GLY A 257 -11.29 -22.05 -19.38
N SER A 258 -9.99 -21.94 -19.66
CA SER A 258 -9.24 -22.76 -20.61
C SER A 258 -9.21 -24.24 -20.23
N ASP A 259 -9.27 -25.13 -21.23
CA ASP A 259 -9.05 -26.58 -21.07
C ASP A 259 -7.63 -27.04 -21.46
N GLN A 260 -6.76 -26.10 -21.85
CA GLN A 260 -5.37 -26.26 -22.28
C GLN A 260 -5.10 -27.29 -23.39
N LYS A 261 -6.10 -27.66 -24.19
CA LYS A 261 -5.92 -28.61 -25.30
C LYS A 261 -5.32 -27.93 -26.53
N ILE A 262 -4.74 -28.76 -27.41
CA ILE A 262 -4.46 -28.33 -28.80
C ILE A 262 -5.81 -28.08 -29.45
N VAL A 263 -6.03 -26.86 -29.94
CA VAL A 263 -7.33 -26.41 -30.46
C VAL A 263 -7.23 -25.83 -31.87
N GLY A 264 -6.08 -25.86 -32.55
CA GLY A 264 -6.02 -25.33 -33.91
C GLY A 264 -4.68 -25.49 -34.61
N TRP A 265 -4.62 -25.02 -35.85
CA TRP A 265 -3.40 -24.98 -36.66
C TRP A 265 -3.40 -23.83 -37.69
N ILE A 266 -2.22 -23.47 -38.17
CA ILE A 266 -1.98 -22.52 -39.27
C ILE A 266 -1.01 -23.15 -40.27
N TYR A 267 -1.28 -23.05 -41.55
CA TYR A 267 -0.39 -23.44 -42.63
C TYR A 267 0.27 -22.23 -43.29
N HIS A 268 1.58 -22.31 -43.50
CA HIS A 268 2.36 -21.35 -44.27
C HIS A 268 3.04 -22.07 -45.44
N SER A 269 2.86 -21.56 -46.66
CA SER A 269 3.70 -21.98 -47.79
C SER A 269 5.05 -21.28 -47.71
N MET A 270 6.11 -22.02 -48.03
CA MET A 270 7.50 -21.52 -48.12
C MET A 270 7.97 -21.41 -49.57
N VAL A 271 7.09 -21.66 -50.56
CA VAL A 271 7.39 -21.65 -52.00
C VAL A 271 6.26 -21.00 -52.81
N GLU A 272 6.59 -20.40 -53.96
CA GLU A 272 5.60 -19.76 -54.84
C GLU A 272 4.66 -20.79 -55.50
N ASP A 273 5.21 -21.91 -55.96
CA ASP A 273 4.47 -23.06 -56.50
C ASP A 273 4.13 -24.03 -55.36
N ASP A 274 3.14 -23.63 -54.56
CA ASP A 274 2.66 -24.33 -53.36
C ASP A 274 1.99 -25.67 -53.74
N PRO A 275 2.60 -26.83 -53.42
CA PRO A 275 2.07 -28.14 -53.78
C PRO A 275 0.89 -28.58 -52.91
N LEU A 276 0.41 -27.73 -51.98
CA LEU A 276 -0.81 -27.90 -51.19
C LEU A 276 -1.84 -26.79 -51.43
N GLY A 277 -1.53 -25.76 -52.23
CA GLY A 277 -2.32 -24.53 -52.32
C GLY A 277 -3.77 -24.69 -52.81
N ASP A 278 -4.11 -25.83 -53.43
CA ASP A 278 -5.46 -26.23 -53.82
C ASP A 278 -6.34 -26.74 -52.64
N ILE A 279 -5.72 -27.20 -51.55
CA ILE A 279 -6.41 -27.70 -50.34
C ILE A 279 -6.10 -26.86 -49.09
N LEU A 280 -4.87 -26.38 -48.97
CA LEU A 280 -4.34 -25.51 -47.94
C LEU A 280 -3.59 -24.35 -48.62
N PRO A 281 -4.29 -23.30 -49.07
CA PRO A 281 -3.63 -22.07 -49.52
C PRO A 281 -2.80 -21.46 -48.38
N ASN A 282 -1.70 -20.77 -48.72
CA ASN A 282 -0.85 -20.07 -47.76
C ASN A 282 -1.66 -19.20 -46.77
N GLY A 283 -1.37 -19.32 -45.48
CA GLY A 283 -2.12 -18.67 -44.40
C GLY A 283 -3.42 -19.37 -44.03
N ALA A 284 -3.72 -20.57 -44.56
CA ALA A 284 -4.89 -21.34 -44.14
C ALA A 284 -4.84 -21.65 -42.64
N TYR A 285 -5.97 -21.55 -41.93
CA TYR A 285 -6.04 -21.88 -40.51
C TYR A 285 -7.30 -22.65 -40.13
N SER A 286 -7.21 -23.33 -38.99
CA SER A 286 -8.31 -24.01 -38.31
C SER A 286 -8.26 -23.78 -36.81
N VAL A 287 -9.41 -23.56 -36.18
CA VAL A 287 -9.56 -23.58 -34.72
C VAL A 287 -10.83 -24.35 -34.36
N LYS A 288 -10.74 -25.22 -33.35
CA LYS A 288 -11.82 -26.00 -32.77
C LYS A 288 -11.55 -26.23 -31.27
N TRP A 289 -12.38 -25.68 -30.41
CA TRP A 289 -12.54 -26.20 -29.04
C TRP A 289 -13.58 -27.34 -29.05
N ASP A 290 -13.31 -28.41 -28.29
CA ASP A 290 -14.34 -29.42 -27.98
C ASP A 290 -15.33 -28.87 -26.92
N ASP A 291 -16.47 -29.55 -26.74
CA ASP A 291 -17.56 -29.13 -25.83
C ASP A 291 -17.06 -28.69 -24.44
N ILE A 292 -17.36 -27.45 -24.06
CA ILE A 292 -16.73 -26.80 -22.91
C ILE A 292 -17.55 -27.02 -21.62
N SER A 293 -16.84 -27.47 -20.58
CA SER A 293 -17.16 -27.50 -19.14
C SER A 293 -18.59 -27.83 -18.67
N THR A 294 -18.67 -28.76 -17.71
CA THR A 294 -19.89 -29.08 -16.95
C THR A 294 -20.34 -27.96 -16.00
N ASP A 295 -19.47 -27.00 -15.69
CA ASP A 295 -19.65 -26.03 -14.59
C ASP A 295 -20.40 -24.78 -15.07
N SER A 296 -21.60 -24.96 -15.60
CA SER A 296 -22.51 -23.87 -15.98
C SER A 296 -23.86 -23.99 -15.25
N SER A 297 -24.23 -22.93 -14.53
CA SER A 297 -25.50 -22.85 -13.78
C SER A 297 -26.51 -21.97 -14.49
N PHE A 298 -27.34 -22.59 -15.33
CA PHE A 298 -28.43 -21.90 -16.03
C PHE A 298 -29.77 -22.05 -15.28
N THR A 299 -30.62 -21.03 -15.36
CA THR A 299 -32.02 -21.13 -14.92
C THR A 299 -32.95 -21.27 -16.12
N SER A 300 -34.01 -22.06 -15.96
CA SER A 300 -35.06 -22.22 -16.96
C SER A 300 -36.39 -22.51 -16.27
N THR A 301 -37.50 -22.05 -16.84
CA THR A 301 -38.84 -22.33 -16.35
C THR A 301 -39.59 -23.14 -17.40
N ARG A 302 -40.10 -24.33 -17.05
CA ARG A 302 -40.77 -25.23 -17.98
C ARG A 302 -42.24 -25.45 -17.63
N THR A 303 -43.11 -25.06 -18.54
CA THR A 303 -44.57 -25.12 -18.39
C THR A 303 -45.14 -26.18 -19.33
N ILE A 304 -45.62 -27.30 -18.77
CA ILE A 304 -46.13 -28.44 -19.53
C ILE A 304 -47.66 -28.48 -19.45
N ILE A 305 -48.31 -28.12 -20.55
CA ILE A 305 -49.75 -28.20 -20.73
C ILE A 305 -50.07 -29.56 -21.35
N LYS A 306 -50.63 -30.49 -20.57
CA LYS A 306 -51.11 -31.79 -21.09
C LYS A 306 -52.54 -31.65 -21.61
N CYS A 307 -52.95 -32.61 -22.45
CA CYS A 307 -54.24 -32.60 -23.15
C CYS A 307 -55.50 -32.51 -22.27
N SER A 308 -55.39 -32.81 -20.96
CA SER A 308 -56.51 -32.82 -20.01
C SER A 308 -56.31 -31.90 -18.80
N GLU A 309 -55.07 -31.53 -18.46
CA GLU A 309 -54.73 -30.69 -17.30
C GLU A 309 -53.45 -29.89 -17.58
N SER A 310 -53.41 -28.61 -17.19
CA SER A 310 -52.23 -27.75 -17.24
C SER A 310 -51.44 -27.82 -15.93
N PHE A 311 -50.13 -28.13 -16.00
CA PHE A 311 -49.25 -28.13 -14.82
C PHE A 311 -47.95 -27.37 -15.11
N THR A 312 -47.74 -26.26 -14.41
CA THR A 312 -46.50 -25.50 -14.47
C THR A 312 -45.47 -26.13 -13.52
N LYS A 313 -44.26 -26.41 -14.02
CA LYS A 313 -43.17 -26.97 -13.21
C LYS A 313 -41.90 -26.14 -13.39
N SER A 314 -41.73 -25.11 -12.58
CA SER A 314 -40.42 -24.46 -12.43
C SER A 314 -39.38 -25.51 -12.05
N GLN A 315 -38.35 -25.65 -12.87
CA GLN A 315 -37.26 -26.59 -12.69
C GLN A 315 -35.96 -25.88 -13.05
N SER A 316 -35.22 -25.43 -12.04
CA SER A 316 -33.82 -25.05 -12.21
C SER A 316 -33.08 -26.23 -12.81
N ILE A 317 -32.57 -26.09 -14.04
CA ILE A 317 -31.70 -27.09 -14.65
C ILE A 317 -30.29 -26.80 -14.14
N LEU A 318 -30.06 -27.21 -12.90
CA LEU A 318 -28.72 -27.33 -12.35
C LEU A 318 -28.10 -28.61 -12.92
N GLU A 319 -26.88 -28.46 -13.43
CA GLU A 319 -25.95 -29.50 -13.88
C GLU A 319 -26.24 -30.22 -15.22
N GLY A 320 -25.33 -30.02 -16.19
CA GLY A 320 -24.90 -31.08 -17.10
C GLY A 320 -25.64 -31.30 -18.44
N GLN A 321 -26.59 -30.46 -18.86
CA GLN A 321 -27.40 -30.72 -20.07
C GLN A 321 -27.32 -29.70 -21.22
N GLN A 322 -26.54 -28.63 -21.12
CA GLN A 322 -26.28 -27.74 -22.28
C GLN A 322 -24.78 -27.48 -22.42
N ALA A 323 -24.12 -28.28 -23.25
CA ALA A 323 -22.78 -27.98 -23.73
C ALA A 323 -22.85 -26.69 -24.57
N VAL A 324 -22.15 -25.66 -24.12
CA VAL A 324 -21.89 -24.47 -24.93
C VAL A 324 -20.76 -24.84 -25.88
N ALA A 325 -21.09 -25.06 -27.15
CA ALA A 325 -20.13 -25.42 -28.19
C ALA A 325 -19.06 -24.33 -28.31
N GLY A 326 -17.79 -24.74 -28.34
CA GLY A 326 -16.66 -23.83 -28.48
C GLY A 326 -16.46 -23.30 -29.91
N PRO A 327 -15.58 -22.31 -30.09
CA PRO A 327 -15.30 -21.73 -31.41
C PRO A 327 -14.82 -22.80 -32.38
N THR A 328 -15.42 -22.84 -33.58
CA THR A 328 -15.10 -23.82 -34.64
C THR A 328 -14.99 -23.10 -35.98
N TRP A 329 -13.77 -22.81 -36.43
CA TRP A 329 -13.47 -22.05 -37.65
C TRP A 329 -12.59 -22.87 -38.60
N SER A 330 -13.17 -23.65 -39.51
CA SER A 330 -12.57 -24.09 -40.79
C SER A 330 -13.43 -25.12 -41.51
N LEU A 331 -13.20 -25.27 -42.82
CA LEU A 331 -13.36 -26.54 -43.53
C LEU A 331 -12.68 -27.69 -42.76
N GLN A 332 -13.32 -28.86 -42.72
CA GLN A 332 -12.91 -30.09 -42.03
C GLN A 332 -12.86 -30.05 -40.48
N SER A 333 -13.68 -30.92 -39.87
CA SER A 333 -13.62 -31.29 -38.44
C SER A 333 -12.43 -32.21 -38.09
N SER A 334 -11.39 -32.29 -38.94
CA SER A 334 -10.18 -33.06 -38.68
C SER A 334 -9.03 -32.15 -38.29
N MET A 335 -8.64 -32.20 -37.02
CA MET A 335 -7.22 -32.03 -36.71
C MET A 335 -6.46 -33.03 -37.60
N PRO A 336 -5.54 -32.58 -38.47
CA PRO A 336 -4.78 -33.53 -39.27
C PRO A 336 -3.98 -34.45 -38.34
N ILE A 337 -3.79 -35.70 -38.77
CA ILE A 337 -3.15 -36.78 -38.00
C ILE A 337 -1.82 -36.39 -37.28
N PRO A 338 -0.99 -35.42 -37.74
CA PRO A 338 0.21 -34.98 -37.02
C PRO A 338 -0.02 -34.28 -35.67
N MET A 339 -1.25 -33.85 -35.33
CA MET A 339 -1.50 -33.02 -34.15
C MET A 339 -1.60 -33.77 -32.80
N LEU A 340 -1.43 -35.09 -32.81
CA LEU A 340 -1.37 -35.88 -31.57
C LEU A 340 -0.09 -35.54 -30.77
N PRO A 341 -0.13 -35.54 -29.43
CA PRO A 341 1.05 -35.27 -28.57
C PRO A 341 2.24 -36.24 -28.72
N SER A 342 2.14 -37.22 -29.61
CA SER A 342 3.13 -38.27 -29.88
C SER A 342 3.85 -38.12 -31.23
N HIS A 343 3.77 -36.95 -31.90
CA HIS A 343 4.56 -36.72 -33.11
C HIS A 343 6.03 -36.49 -32.74
N ASP A 344 6.92 -37.24 -33.37
CA ASP A 344 8.36 -37.33 -33.10
C ASP A 344 9.19 -36.19 -33.72
N GLY A 345 8.55 -35.07 -34.05
CA GLY A 345 9.17 -33.93 -34.73
C GLY A 345 9.64 -34.19 -36.18
N GLN A 346 9.36 -35.36 -36.77
CA GLN A 346 9.73 -35.63 -38.17
C GLN A 346 9.00 -34.67 -39.14
N PRO A 347 9.64 -34.28 -40.26
CA PRO A 347 8.97 -33.57 -41.34
C PRO A 347 7.80 -34.37 -41.93
N ILE A 348 6.77 -33.67 -42.41
CA ILE A 348 5.56 -34.26 -42.97
C ILE A 348 5.62 -34.18 -44.50
N SER A 349 5.41 -35.29 -45.20
CA SER A 349 5.34 -35.24 -46.67
C SER A 349 4.03 -34.65 -47.18
N VAL A 350 4.07 -33.92 -48.30
CA VAL A 350 2.88 -33.41 -49.02
C VAL A 350 1.83 -34.51 -49.24
N GLY A 351 2.27 -35.72 -49.62
CA GLY A 351 1.38 -36.86 -49.82
C GLY A 351 0.60 -37.27 -48.56
N ARG A 352 1.26 -37.27 -47.38
CA ARG A 352 0.62 -37.60 -46.10
C ARG A 352 -0.42 -36.55 -45.69
N LEU A 353 -0.18 -35.27 -45.98
CA LEU A 353 -1.20 -34.23 -45.75
C LEU A 353 -2.37 -34.37 -46.74
N ARG A 354 -2.11 -34.55 -48.03
CA ARG A 354 -3.18 -34.78 -49.03
C ARG A 354 -4.06 -35.97 -48.66
N GLU A 355 -3.50 -37.08 -48.20
CA GLU A 355 -4.25 -38.23 -47.68
C GLU A 355 -5.07 -37.88 -46.42
N ALA A 356 -4.47 -37.21 -45.44
CA ALA A 356 -5.15 -36.81 -44.21
C ALA A 356 -6.37 -35.90 -44.47
N PHE A 357 -6.28 -34.98 -45.44
CA PHE A 357 -7.37 -34.09 -45.83
C PHE A 357 -8.39 -34.69 -46.80
N GLN A 358 -8.16 -35.91 -47.32
CA GLN A 358 -9.03 -36.57 -48.30
C GLN A 358 -10.32 -37.14 -47.69
N TYR A 359 -10.33 -37.50 -46.39
CA TYR A 359 -11.35 -38.37 -45.80
C TYR A 359 -12.37 -37.71 -44.86
N TYR A 360 -12.32 -36.39 -44.67
CA TYR A 360 -13.20 -35.69 -43.71
C TYR A 360 -14.17 -34.71 -44.37
N LYS A 361 -15.42 -35.14 -44.49
CA LYS A 361 -16.59 -34.28 -44.72
C LYS A 361 -17.57 -34.46 -43.57
N SER A 362 -18.03 -33.34 -43.03
CA SER A 362 -19.10 -33.26 -42.05
C SER A 362 -20.23 -32.44 -42.66
N ASP A 363 -21.48 -32.83 -42.42
CA ASP A 363 -22.65 -32.02 -42.81
C ASP A 363 -22.93 -30.89 -41.80
N TYR A 364 -22.08 -30.76 -40.77
CA TYR A 364 -22.17 -29.78 -39.67
C TYR A 364 -20.83 -29.01 -39.51
N HIS A 365 -20.92 -27.75 -39.06
CA HIS A 365 -19.85 -26.74 -38.91
C HIS A 365 -19.39 -26.07 -40.22
N ASP A 366 -18.61 -24.98 -40.09
CA ASP A 366 -18.05 -24.21 -41.22
C ASP A 366 -17.43 -25.15 -42.27
N GLN A 367 -17.69 -24.88 -43.55
CA GLN A 367 -17.13 -25.64 -44.68
C GLN A 367 -16.33 -24.71 -45.60
N GLN A 368 -15.77 -23.62 -45.07
CA GLN A 368 -14.90 -22.69 -45.81
C GLN A 368 -13.46 -22.76 -45.30
N THR A 369 -12.50 -22.92 -46.21
CA THR A 369 -11.08 -22.79 -45.86
C THR A 369 -10.81 -21.33 -45.56
N ARG A 370 -10.47 -21.02 -44.30
CA ARG A 370 -10.16 -19.67 -43.85
C ARG A 370 -8.69 -19.39 -44.07
N GLN A 371 -8.36 -18.19 -44.51
CA GLN A 371 -6.99 -17.71 -44.67
C GLN A 371 -6.77 -16.48 -43.78
N LEU A 372 -5.55 -16.31 -43.28
CA LEU A 372 -5.12 -15.08 -42.62
C LEU A 372 -5.29 -13.90 -43.57
N ILE A 373 -5.98 -12.84 -43.13
CA ILE A 373 -6.12 -11.61 -43.89
C ILE A 373 -5.39 -10.51 -43.13
N ASP A 374 -4.43 -9.85 -43.78
CA ASP A 374 -3.51 -8.90 -43.14
C ASP A 374 -2.75 -9.51 -41.94
N GLY A 375 -2.45 -10.82 -42.02
CA GLY A 375 -1.83 -11.61 -40.95
C GLY A 375 -2.77 -12.00 -39.79
N LYS A 376 -4.08 -11.78 -39.91
CA LYS A 376 -5.07 -11.96 -38.82
C LYS A 376 -6.11 -13.01 -39.17
N MET A 377 -6.54 -13.79 -38.17
CA MET A 377 -7.72 -14.64 -38.29
C MET A 377 -8.96 -13.77 -38.10
N ARG A 378 -9.72 -13.55 -39.16
CA ARG A 378 -11.02 -12.86 -39.06
C ARG A 378 -12.05 -13.55 -39.93
N GLY A 379 -13.30 -13.58 -39.47
CA GLY A 379 -14.38 -14.18 -40.23
C GLY A 379 -15.73 -14.12 -39.55
N VAL A 380 -16.73 -14.51 -40.33
CA VAL A 380 -18.09 -14.76 -39.90
C VAL A 380 -18.65 -15.94 -40.70
N TYR A 381 -19.49 -16.76 -40.09
CA TYR A 381 -20.44 -17.62 -40.81
C TYR A 381 -21.73 -17.78 -40.03
N THR A 382 -22.76 -18.23 -40.73
CA THR A 382 -24.03 -18.66 -40.14
C THR A 382 -24.40 -20.01 -40.73
N GLN A 383 -24.67 -21.00 -39.87
CA GLN A 383 -25.10 -22.34 -40.26
C GLN A 383 -26.49 -22.69 -39.71
N LYS A 384 -27.18 -23.62 -40.37
CA LYS A 384 -28.53 -24.08 -40.02
C LYS A 384 -28.53 -25.56 -39.73
N ILE A 385 -28.62 -25.89 -38.44
CA ILE A 385 -28.51 -27.24 -37.89
C ILE A 385 -29.92 -27.77 -37.63
N PRO A 386 -30.38 -28.81 -38.34
CA PRO A 386 -31.64 -29.47 -38.05
C PRO A 386 -31.51 -30.30 -36.76
N ILE A 387 -32.35 -30.01 -35.77
CA ILE A 387 -32.43 -30.79 -34.53
C ILE A 387 -33.61 -31.77 -34.66
N ALA A 388 -33.28 -33.05 -34.86
CA ALA A 388 -34.26 -34.13 -34.91
C ALA A 388 -34.91 -34.33 -33.53
N THR A 389 -36.21 -34.07 -33.42
CA THR A 389 -37.02 -34.41 -32.24
C THR A 389 -38.22 -35.27 -32.62
N SER A 390 -38.80 -35.96 -31.65
CA SER A 390 -39.89 -36.93 -31.87
C SER A 390 -41.25 -36.33 -32.25
N CYS A 391 -41.41 -35.00 -32.22
CA CYS A 391 -42.69 -34.33 -32.50
C CYS A 391 -42.60 -33.24 -33.57
N ASP A 392 -41.52 -32.46 -33.61
CA ASP A 392 -41.34 -31.33 -34.53
C ASP A 392 -39.90 -31.30 -35.08
N SER A 393 -39.71 -30.78 -36.30
CA SER A 393 -38.39 -30.36 -36.78
C SER A 393 -37.99 -29.06 -36.09
N LYS A 394 -37.08 -29.12 -35.10
CA LYS A 394 -36.46 -27.91 -34.54
C LYS A 394 -35.31 -27.47 -35.42
N LEU A 395 -35.10 -26.16 -35.52
CA LEU A 395 -33.96 -25.57 -36.23
C LEU A 395 -33.10 -24.81 -35.22
N ARG A 396 -31.78 -25.04 -35.24
CA ARG A 396 -30.81 -24.14 -34.62
C ARG A 396 -30.08 -23.39 -35.71
N GLU A 397 -30.15 -22.07 -35.70
CA GLU A 397 -29.24 -21.23 -36.46
C GLU A 397 -28.08 -20.84 -35.55
N GLU A 398 -26.86 -20.97 -36.05
CA GLU A 398 -25.63 -20.70 -35.29
C GLU A 398 -24.77 -19.74 -36.10
N THR A 399 -24.52 -18.56 -35.55
CA THR A 399 -23.64 -17.53 -36.12
C THR A 399 -22.37 -17.47 -35.29
N GLN A 400 -21.21 -17.58 -35.93
CA GLN A 400 -19.90 -17.35 -35.29
C GLN A 400 -19.22 -16.17 -35.95
N GLU A 401 -18.64 -15.28 -35.15
CA GLU A 401 -17.83 -14.12 -35.55
C GLU A 401 -16.52 -14.13 -34.75
N TRP A 402 -15.39 -13.80 -35.37
CA TRP A 402 -14.11 -13.75 -34.66
C TRP A 402 -13.11 -12.76 -35.24
N PHE A 403 -12.21 -12.30 -34.37
CA PHE A 403 -11.05 -11.48 -34.70
C PHE A 403 -9.90 -11.86 -33.77
N VAL A 404 -8.83 -12.44 -34.32
CA VAL A 404 -7.63 -12.89 -33.61
C VAL A 404 -6.40 -12.48 -34.40
N GLN A 405 -5.37 -11.98 -33.73
CA GLN A 405 -4.15 -11.47 -34.34
C GLN A 405 -2.91 -11.96 -33.58
N PRO A 406 -1.73 -12.02 -34.22
CA PRO A 406 -0.51 -12.46 -33.57
C PRO A 406 0.03 -11.38 -32.61
N ALA A 407 0.63 -11.84 -31.52
CA ALA A 407 1.35 -11.09 -30.51
C ALA A 407 2.58 -11.91 -30.07
N ILE A 408 3.56 -11.24 -29.45
CA ILE A 408 4.76 -11.90 -28.91
C ILE A 408 4.55 -12.05 -27.40
N GLU A 409 4.49 -13.28 -26.89
CA GLU A 409 4.45 -13.50 -25.43
C GLU A 409 5.77 -13.02 -24.82
N VAL A 410 5.67 -12.13 -23.83
CA VAL A 410 6.81 -11.46 -23.19
C VAL A 410 6.71 -11.55 -21.68
N GLU A 411 7.86 -11.53 -21.01
CA GLU A 411 8.00 -11.48 -19.56
C GLU A 411 8.85 -10.25 -19.16
N PRO A 412 8.28 -9.03 -19.26
CA PRO A 412 8.99 -7.80 -18.96
C PRO A 412 9.33 -7.70 -17.47
N LYS A 413 10.56 -7.32 -17.14
CA LYS A 413 11.08 -7.32 -15.76
C LYS A 413 11.07 -5.91 -15.17
N LEU A 414 10.40 -5.75 -14.03
CA LEU A 414 10.40 -4.53 -13.24
C LEU A 414 11.49 -4.61 -12.16
N ALA A 415 12.37 -3.62 -12.10
CA ALA A 415 13.36 -3.52 -11.03
C ALA A 415 12.70 -3.30 -9.66
N GLU A 416 13.26 -3.89 -8.60
CA GLU A 416 12.81 -3.63 -7.23
C GLU A 416 13.19 -2.21 -6.79
N THR A 417 12.39 -1.61 -5.92
CA THR A 417 12.71 -0.30 -5.31
C THR A 417 14.02 -0.40 -4.52
N PRO A 418 14.96 0.58 -4.62
CA PRO A 418 16.23 0.51 -3.91
C PRO A 418 16.01 0.45 -2.40
N TYR A 419 16.47 -0.63 -1.74
CA TYR A 419 16.21 -0.92 -0.32
C TYR A 419 16.44 0.26 0.64
N ARG A 420 17.48 1.08 0.39
CA ARG A 420 17.85 2.22 1.25
C ARG A 420 17.15 3.54 0.90
N TRP A 421 16.32 3.55 -0.14
CA TRP A 421 15.57 4.74 -0.52
C TRP A 421 14.42 4.96 0.48
N ARG A 422 14.22 6.21 0.86
CA ARG A 422 13.04 6.67 1.60
C ARG A 422 12.53 7.96 0.95
N PRO A 423 11.23 8.27 1.07
CA PRO A 423 10.67 9.50 0.53
C PRO A 423 11.35 10.74 1.11
N LYS A 424 11.57 11.75 0.27
CA LYS A 424 11.97 13.09 0.67
C LYS A 424 11.30 14.11 -0.23
N ARG A 425 10.38 14.87 0.36
CA ARG A 425 9.68 15.92 -0.36
C ARG A 425 10.62 16.94 -1.00
N GLY A 426 10.41 17.20 -2.29
CA GLY A 426 11.04 18.31 -3.00
C GLY A 426 12.56 18.23 -3.18
N ASP A 427 13.16 17.06 -2.94
CA ASP A 427 14.56 16.78 -3.29
C ASP A 427 14.60 16.09 -4.66
N GLU A 428 14.96 16.81 -5.72
CA GLU A 428 15.13 16.26 -7.08
C GLU A 428 16.19 15.14 -7.15
N ASN A 429 17.07 15.01 -6.14
CA ASN A 429 18.03 13.92 -6.02
C ASN A 429 17.43 12.67 -5.36
N ASN A 430 16.17 12.75 -4.90
CA ASN A 430 15.40 11.66 -4.33
C ASN A 430 14.40 11.06 -5.35
N THR A 431 14.27 11.61 -6.56
CA THR A 431 13.48 10.98 -7.64
C THR A 431 13.94 9.54 -7.90
N LEU A 432 13.01 8.60 -7.92
CA LEU A 432 13.25 7.22 -8.34
C LEU A 432 13.19 7.08 -9.85
N GLU A 433 13.99 6.19 -10.41
CA GLU A 433 13.99 5.84 -11.84
C GLU A 433 13.77 4.33 -11.98
N PHE A 434 12.80 3.93 -12.81
CA PHE A 434 12.53 2.52 -13.13
C PHE A 434 12.57 2.31 -14.63
N THR A 435 13.48 1.45 -15.10
CA THR A 435 13.57 1.02 -16.50
C THR A 435 13.04 -0.40 -16.65
N VAL A 436 12.16 -0.61 -17.62
CA VAL A 436 11.61 -1.92 -17.98
C VAL A 436 11.87 -2.20 -19.46
N THR A 437 12.49 -3.34 -19.76
CA THR A 437 12.64 -3.85 -21.12
C THR A 437 11.45 -4.74 -21.48
N VAL A 438 10.99 -4.70 -22.72
CA VAL A 438 9.89 -5.58 -23.21
C VAL A 438 10.33 -7.05 -23.18
N SER A 439 11.57 -7.31 -23.59
CA SER A 439 12.16 -8.65 -23.64
C SER A 439 13.69 -8.52 -23.57
N ASP A 440 14.37 -9.59 -23.16
CA ASP A 440 15.83 -9.72 -23.32
C ASP A 440 16.22 -9.95 -24.82
N LEU A 441 15.24 -10.09 -25.71
CA LEU A 441 15.42 -10.26 -27.16
C LEU A 441 15.37 -8.92 -27.92
N PRO A 442 16.32 -8.66 -28.83
CA PRO A 442 16.36 -7.41 -29.62
C PRO A 442 15.22 -7.34 -30.64
N GLY A 443 14.72 -6.14 -30.94
CA GLY A 443 13.68 -5.90 -31.96
C GLY A 443 12.24 -6.13 -31.49
N VAL A 444 12.01 -6.39 -30.19
CA VAL A 444 10.67 -6.59 -29.63
C VAL A 444 10.16 -5.30 -29.01
N GLU A 445 9.31 -4.57 -29.74
CA GLU A 445 8.65 -3.38 -29.21
C GLU A 445 7.26 -3.67 -28.61
N GLY A 446 6.85 -2.86 -27.63
CA GLY A 446 5.50 -2.87 -27.05
C GLY A 446 5.08 -1.50 -26.53
N LYS A 447 3.77 -1.28 -26.35
CA LYS A 447 3.24 -0.06 -25.72
C LYS A 447 3.20 -0.27 -24.21
N PHE A 448 3.89 0.56 -23.44
CA PHE A 448 3.91 0.45 -21.98
C PHE A 448 2.71 1.13 -21.32
N ARG A 449 2.26 0.56 -20.19
CA ARG A 449 1.41 1.19 -19.19
C ARG A 449 2.03 0.95 -17.81
N PHE A 450 2.27 2.03 -17.09
CA PHE A 450 2.61 1.99 -15.68
C PHE A 450 1.37 2.40 -14.87
N THR A 451 1.21 1.79 -13.70
CA THR A 451 0.16 2.15 -12.74
C THR A 451 0.79 2.22 -11.37
N LEU A 452 0.76 3.42 -10.80
CA LEU A 452 1.08 3.70 -9.41
C LEU A 452 -0.28 3.69 -8.68
N PHE A 453 -0.45 2.87 -7.65
CA PHE A 453 -1.75 2.59 -7.02
C PHE A 453 -1.61 2.29 -5.53
N ASP A 454 -2.73 2.26 -4.79
CA ASP A 454 -2.76 2.27 -3.32
C ASP A 454 -1.88 3.38 -2.71
N VAL A 455 -1.74 4.52 -3.41
CA VAL A 455 -0.88 5.64 -2.99
C VAL A 455 -1.49 6.36 -1.80
N THR A 456 -0.66 6.74 -0.84
CA THR A 456 -1.10 7.50 0.33
C THR A 456 -1.52 8.93 -0.04
N ARG A 457 -2.39 9.50 0.79
CA ARG A 457 -2.91 10.87 0.71
C ARG A 457 -2.85 11.46 2.11
N GLU A 458 -1.63 11.62 2.62
CA GLU A 458 -1.41 12.15 3.96
C GLU A 458 -1.68 13.67 3.99
N LYS A 459 -2.15 14.19 5.13
CA LYS A 459 -2.42 15.62 5.26
C LYS A 459 -1.11 16.39 5.42
N GLY A 460 -0.88 17.39 4.58
CA GLY A 460 0.39 18.12 4.54
C GLY A 460 1.55 17.21 4.12
N TRP A 461 2.77 17.58 4.47
CA TRP A 461 3.97 16.85 4.01
C TRP A 461 4.83 16.23 5.12
N ALA A 462 4.49 16.52 6.37
CA ALA A 462 5.06 15.92 7.57
C ALA A 462 4.02 16.00 8.69
N VAL A 463 4.25 15.28 9.78
CA VAL A 463 3.28 15.09 10.88
C VAL A 463 2.86 16.40 11.58
N ASN A 464 3.67 17.45 11.46
CA ASN A 464 3.39 18.81 11.95
C ASN A 464 3.67 19.92 10.93
N ALA A 465 3.65 19.63 9.61
CA ALA A 465 3.89 20.65 8.59
C ALA A 465 3.21 20.40 7.23
N GLY A 466 2.83 21.47 6.54
CA GLY A 466 2.06 21.45 5.28
C GLY A 466 0.63 21.94 5.43
N ASP A 467 -0.11 21.96 4.33
CA ASP A 467 -1.53 22.32 4.36
C ASP A 467 -2.35 21.15 4.94
N ARG A 468 -3.24 21.45 5.89
CA ARG A 468 -4.03 20.41 6.57
C ARG A 468 -5.21 19.92 5.76
N GLU A 469 -5.60 20.68 4.75
CA GLU A 469 -6.65 20.30 3.80
C GLU A 469 -6.07 19.74 2.50
N ASP A 470 -4.76 19.47 2.45
CA ASP A 470 -4.15 18.71 1.37
C ASP A 470 -4.68 17.27 1.39
N ASP A 471 -5.21 16.83 0.24
CA ASP A 471 -5.67 15.47 -0.04
C ASP A 471 -5.06 14.91 -1.34
N ALA A 472 -3.98 15.54 -1.82
CA ALA A 472 -3.23 15.09 -2.98
C ALA A 472 -2.57 13.72 -2.77
N LEU A 473 -2.11 13.11 -3.87
CA LEU A 473 -1.38 11.85 -3.84
C LEU A 473 0.09 12.09 -3.49
N ASP A 474 0.58 11.40 -2.47
CA ASP A 474 1.93 11.61 -1.91
C ASP A 474 3.05 11.15 -2.84
N LEU A 475 2.74 10.34 -3.86
CA LEU A 475 3.65 9.91 -4.92
C LEU A 475 3.07 10.26 -6.30
N ARG A 476 3.91 10.73 -7.21
CA ARG A 476 3.54 11.07 -8.59
C ARG A 476 4.59 10.67 -9.62
N PHE A 477 4.17 10.53 -10.87
CA PHE A 477 5.09 10.46 -12.01
C PHE A 477 5.65 11.86 -12.36
N VAL A 478 6.89 11.92 -12.85
CA VAL A 478 7.47 13.16 -13.40
C VAL A 478 7.01 13.36 -14.85
N GLU A 479 6.61 14.58 -15.20
CA GLU A 479 6.14 14.95 -16.54
C GLU A 479 7.27 15.51 -17.44
N ASP A 480 8.29 14.70 -17.74
CA ASP A 480 9.47 15.14 -18.51
C ASP A 480 9.80 14.34 -19.79
N ASP A 481 9.15 13.21 -20.06
CA ASP A 481 9.42 12.37 -21.25
C ASP A 481 8.36 12.48 -22.37
N GLU A 482 8.80 12.92 -23.56
CA GLU A 482 8.01 12.98 -24.81
C GLU A 482 7.50 11.60 -25.31
N ASN A 483 7.97 10.48 -24.76
CA ASN A 483 7.50 9.13 -25.09
C ASN A 483 6.15 8.77 -24.45
N PHE A 484 5.67 9.55 -23.49
CA PHE A 484 4.45 9.25 -22.74
C PHE A 484 3.31 10.23 -23.04
N LEU A 485 2.11 9.83 -22.63
CA LEU A 485 1.00 10.76 -22.44
C LEU A 485 1.12 11.39 -21.04
N ALA A 486 0.48 12.54 -20.80
CA ALA A 486 0.41 13.11 -19.47
C ALA A 486 -0.17 12.08 -18.47
N PRO A 487 0.42 11.95 -17.25
CA PRO A 487 -0.13 11.14 -16.18
C PRO A 487 -1.60 11.44 -15.94
N LYS A 488 -2.39 10.40 -15.73
CA LYS A 488 -3.81 10.52 -15.39
C LYS A 488 -4.04 10.00 -13.98
N GLU A 489 -4.53 10.87 -13.11
CA GLU A 489 -4.96 10.50 -11.76
C GLU A 489 -6.11 9.46 -11.81
N SER A 490 -6.03 8.48 -10.92
CA SER A 490 -7.10 7.56 -10.52
C SER A 490 -7.45 7.78 -9.05
N ASP A 491 -8.56 7.19 -8.59
CA ASP A 491 -9.05 7.33 -7.22
C ASP A 491 -7.94 7.07 -6.15
N ASP A 492 -7.04 6.12 -6.45
CA ASP A 492 -5.98 5.60 -5.58
C ASP A 492 -4.54 5.81 -6.08
N GLY A 493 -4.32 6.64 -7.11
CA GLY A 493 -2.98 6.80 -7.70
C GLY A 493 -2.94 7.40 -9.11
N TRP A 494 -2.06 6.88 -9.96
CA TRP A 494 -1.77 7.41 -11.30
C TRP A 494 -1.63 6.32 -12.36
N VAL A 495 -2.09 6.60 -13.57
CA VAL A 495 -1.84 5.80 -14.77
C VAL A 495 -1.00 6.60 -15.77
N LEU A 496 0.10 6.02 -16.22
CA LEU A 496 0.99 6.58 -17.23
C LEU A 496 1.09 5.61 -18.42
N GLU A 497 0.66 6.02 -19.61
CA GLU A 497 0.76 5.20 -20.82
C GLU A 497 1.74 5.82 -21.83
N ALA A 498 2.58 4.98 -22.44
CA ALA A 498 3.43 5.39 -23.55
C ALA A 498 2.57 5.83 -24.75
N ASN A 499 2.97 6.86 -25.48
CA ASN A 499 2.24 7.32 -26.67
C ASN A 499 2.60 6.53 -27.94
N ARG A 500 3.65 5.69 -27.87
CA ARG A 500 4.19 4.84 -28.95
C ARG A 500 4.65 3.47 -28.44
N THR A 501 5.08 2.61 -29.35
CA THR A 501 5.79 1.36 -29.01
C THR A 501 7.28 1.64 -28.77
N LEU A 502 7.88 0.89 -27.84
CA LEU A 502 9.27 1.03 -27.40
C LEU A 502 9.86 -0.37 -27.10
N GLU A 503 11.18 -0.55 -27.22
CA GLU A 503 11.89 -1.76 -26.74
C GLU A 503 12.14 -1.72 -25.23
N GLU A 504 12.34 -0.53 -24.68
CA GLU A 504 12.50 -0.23 -23.26
C GLU A 504 11.75 1.05 -22.90
N ALA A 505 11.32 1.16 -21.65
CA ALA A 505 10.67 2.34 -21.12
C ALA A 505 11.22 2.68 -19.74
N THR A 506 11.65 3.92 -19.56
CA THR A 506 12.10 4.48 -18.29
C THR A 506 11.04 5.45 -17.77
N ILE A 507 10.70 5.34 -16.49
CA ILE A 507 9.80 6.26 -15.80
C ILE A 507 10.46 6.83 -14.55
N ARG A 508 10.05 8.03 -14.16
CA ARG A 508 10.52 8.71 -12.95
C ARG A 508 9.37 8.94 -11.97
N ILE A 509 9.62 8.73 -10.67
CA ILE A 509 8.63 8.90 -9.59
C ILE A 509 9.22 9.79 -8.50
N GLU A 510 8.43 10.77 -8.03
CA GLU A 510 8.76 11.68 -6.95
C GLU A 510 7.79 11.54 -5.78
N ALA A 511 8.25 11.95 -4.59
CA ALA A 511 7.45 12.03 -3.38
C ALA A 511 7.16 13.50 -3.00
N ASP A 512 5.91 13.77 -2.65
CA ASP A 512 5.43 15.05 -2.13
C ASP A 512 5.20 15.04 -0.60
N ASP A 513 5.37 13.89 0.06
CA ASP A 513 5.35 13.68 1.53
C ASP A 513 6.56 12.83 1.99
N TYR A 514 6.98 12.92 3.25
CA TYR A 514 8.11 12.15 3.80
C TYR A 514 7.77 10.71 4.23
N GLY A 515 6.50 10.42 4.52
CA GLY A 515 5.92 9.10 4.77
C GLY A 515 5.15 8.53 3.56
N ALA A 516 5.37 9.11 2.36
CA ALA A 516 4.73 8.72 1.12
C ALA A 516 4.91 7.22 0.81
N TRP A 517 3.82 6.52 0.52
CA TRP A 517 3.83 5.11 0.16
C TRP A 517 2.91 4.81 -1.01
N GLY A 518 3.23 3.77 -1.78
CA GLY A 518 2.35 3.24 -2.83
C GLY A 518 2.91 1.98 -3.48
N ARG A 519 2.19 1.45 -4.46
CA ARG A 519 2.58 0.27 -5.25
C ARG A 519 2.74 0.63 -6.72
N LEU A 520 3.83 0.19 -7.34
CA LEU A 520 4.06 0.34 -8.78
C LEU A 520 3.88 -1.00 -9.48
N ARG A 521 3.06 -1.03 -10.53
CA ARG A 521 3.00 -2.12 -11.51
C ARG A 521 3.16 -1.62 -12.93
N CYS A 522 3.46 -2.55 -13.83
CA CYS A 522 3.71 -2.31 -15.23
C CYS A 522 2.99 -3.37 -16.07
N GLU A 523 2.56 -2.98 -17.27
CA GLU A 523 2.03 -3.86 -18.30
C GLU A 523 2.57 -3.43 -19.67
N VAL A 524 2.83 -4.38 -20.56
CA VAL A 524 3.29 -4.12 -21.94
C VAL A 524 2.29 -4.68 -22.94
N ASN A 525 1.83 -3.85 -23.87
CA ASN A 525 1.00 -4.31 -24.98
C ASN A 525 1.86 -4.73 -26.17
N THR A 526 1.84 -6.02 -26.51
CA THR A 526 2.37 -6.54 -27.79
C THR A 526 1.21 -7.14 -28.58
N GLY A 527 1.13 -6.84 -29.88
CA GLY A 527 0.06 -7.36 -30.76
C GLY A 527 -1.38 -7.16 -30.27
N GLY A 528 -1.66 -6.12 -29.47
CA GLY A 528 -2.98 -5.82 -28.93
C GLY A 528 -3.29 -6.44 -27.56
N TRP A 529 -2.42 -7.29 -26.99
CA TRP A 529 -2.62 -7.92 -25.69
C TRP A 529 -1.66 -7.39 -24.63
N TRP A 530 -2.17 -7.15 -23.41
CA TRP A 530 -1.39 -6.68 -22.28
C TRP A 530 -0.76 -7.83 -21.49
N PHE A 531 0.56 -7.81 -21.37
CA PHE A 531 1.36 -8.74 -20.57
C PHE A 531 1.81 -8.01 -19.29
N PRO A 532 1.54 -8.55 -18.09
CA PRO A 532 1.97 -7.92 -16.85
C PRO A 532 3.48 -8.06 -16.69
N CYS A 533 4.12 -7.00 -16.22
CA CYS A 533 5.52 -7.03 -15.83
C CYS A 533 5.66 -7.76 -14.48
N VAL A 534 6.76 -8.49 -14.31
CA VAL A 534 7.10 -9.21 -13.08
C VAL A 534 8.30 -8.56 -12.41
N SER A 535 8.26 -8.42 -11.10
CA SER A 535 9.41 -7.95 -10.33
C SER A 535 10.53 -9.00 -10.32
N MET A 536 11.74 -8.64 -9.89
CA MET A 536 12.84 -9.61 -9.76
C MET A 536 12.53 -10.72 -8.73
N ALA A 537 11.66 -10.44 -7.75
CA ALA A 537 11.09 -11.42 -6.82
C ALA A 537 9.85 -12.18 -7.37
N GLY A 538 9.46 -11.97 -8.63
CA GLY A 538 8.29 -12.59 -9.25
C GLY A 538 6.94 -12.03 -8.81
N LYS A 539 6.92 -10.89 -8.09
CA LYS A 539 5.70 -10.18 -7.68
C LYS A 539 5.13 -9.41 -8.90
N ARG A 540 3.82 -9.15 -8.95
CA ARG A 540 3.18 -8.35 -10.05
C ARG A 540 3.23 -6.84 -9.85
N TYR A 541 3.81 -6.41 -8.74
CA TYR A 541 4.02 -5.03 -8.35
C TYR A 541 5.21 -4.99 -7.39
N ILE A 542 5.75 -3.80 -7.19
CA ILE A 542 6.72 -3.47 -6.14
C ILE A 542 6.10 -2.41 -5.22
N THR A 543 6.59 -2.28 -3.99
CA THR A 543 6.26 -1.18 -3.07
C THR A 543 7.25 -0.02 -3.27
N ILE A 544 6.79 1.21 -3.07
CA ILE A 544 7.62 2.42 -2.99
C ILE A 544 7.22 3.12 -1.68
N PRO A 545 8.12 3.27 -0.68
CA PRO A 545 9.47 2.68 -0.56
C PRO A 545 9.47 1.14 -0.57
N TYR A 546 10.66 0.53 -0.53
CA TYR A 546 10.75 -0.92 -0.29
C TYR A 546 10.19 -1.23 1.11
N ASP A 547 9.13 -2.03 1.10
CA ASP A 547 8.31 -2.40 2.25
C ASP A 547 7.78 -3.82 1.98
N GLU A 548 8.28 -4.83 2.68
CA GLU A 548 7.91 -6.24 2.47
C GLU A 548 6.68 -6.68 3.28
N ASP A 549 6.51 -6.17 4.50
CA ASP A 549 5.38 -6.53 5.37
C ASP A 549 4.09 -5.70 5.08
N GLN A 550 4.24 -4.62 4.33
CA GLN A 550 3.23 -3.67 3.86
C GLN A 550 2.61 -2.81 4.97
N ASN A 551 3.40 -2.53 6.01
CA ASN A 551 3.02 -1.65 7.12
C ASN A 551 3.12 -0.15 6.79
N LYS A 552 3.66 0.21 5.62
CA LYS A 552 3.87 1.58 5.07
C LYS A 552 5.07 2.34 5.63
N ILE A 553 5.92 1.68 6.39
CA ILE A 553 7.25 2.15 6.79
C ILE A 553 8.26 1.47 5.86
N ALA A 554 9.38 2.13 5.56
CA ALA A 554 10.45 1.48 4.79
C ALA A 554 11.19 0.45 5.68
N ASP A 555 11.30 -0.81 5.23
CA ASP A 555 12.01 -1.88 5.97
C ASP A 555 13.42 -1.46 6.45
N PHE A 556 14.13 -0.64 5.64
CA PHE A 556 15.46 -0.14 5.98
C PHE A 556 15.46 0.87 7.13
N TRP A 557 14.36 1.60 7.34
CA TRP A 557 14.20 2.45 8.51
C TRP A 557 13.98 1.61 9.76
N GLU A 558 13.12 0.59 9.70
CA GLU A 558 12.95 -0.37 10.80
C GLU A 558 14.27 -1.08 11.17
N GLU A 559 15.03 -1.55 10.17
CA GLU A 559 16.38 -2.13 10.37
C GLU A 559 17.32 -1.12 11.06
N GLN A 560 17.32 0.14 10.62
CA GLN A 560 18.16 1.20 11.18
C GLN A 560 17.80 1.51 12.64
N LYS A 561 16.50 1.54 12.98
CA LYS A 561 15.97 1.89 14.30
C LYS A 561 15.91 0.69 15.26
N GLY A 562 16.02 -0.53 14.74
CA GLY A 562 16.01 -1.76 15.53
C GLY A 562 14.63 -2.19 16.02
N ILE A 563 13.57 -1.77 15.33
CA ILE A 563 12.16 -2.13 15.60
C ILE A 563 11.59 -3.02 14.49
N SER A 564 10.34 -3.49 14.64
CA SER A 564 9.62 -4.15 13.54
C SER A 564 8.10 -4.24 13.74
N GLY A 565 7.37 -4.05 12.64
CA GLY A 565 6.15 -4.82 12.33
C GLY A 565 4.81 -4.31 12.89
N ASP A 566 4.77 -3.15 13.53
CA ASP A 566 3.51 -2.46 13.87
C ASP A 566 3.66 -0.95 13.70
N ALA A 567 3.18 -0.45 12.57
CA ALA A 567 3.19 0.97 12.24
C ALA A 567 2.32 1.84 13.18
N THR A 568 1.42 1.23 13.97
CA THR A 568 0.55 1.93 14.96
C THR A 568 1.08 1.89 16.38
N ALA A 569 2.17 1.16 16.65
CA ALA A 569 2.71 1.02 17.99
C ALA A 569 3.37 2.33 18.48
N ASP A 570 3.07 2.65 19.73
CA ASP A 570 3.54 3.79 20.55
C ASP A 570 4.21 3.14 21.78
N ALA A 571 5.47 2.73 21.62
CA ALA A 571 6.07 1.63 22.39
C ALA A 571 7.30 2.03 23.22
N ASP A 572 7.62 3.33 23.26
CA ASP A 572 8.85 3.96 23.71
C ASP A 572 9.16 3.67 25.17
N LYS A 573 10.37 3.19 25.42
CA LYS A 573 10.78 2.65 26.74
C LYS A 573 11.89 3.44 27.40
N THR A 574 12.49 4.39 26.69
CA THR A 574 13.65 5.14 27.15
C THR A 574 13.28 6.63 27.27
N PRO A 575 13.44 7.29 28.43
CA PRO A 575 13.70 6.70 29.73
C PRO A 575 12.50 5.84 30.18
N GLU A 576 12.74 4.92 31.12
CA GLU A 576 11.69 4.05 31.66
C GLU A 576 10.58 4.92 32.29
N GLY A 577 9.40 4.90 31.66
CA GLY A 577 8.24 5.73 31.99
C GLY A 577 7.22 5.00 32.87
N ARG A 578 6.19 5.74 33.30
CA ARG A 578 4.99 5.13 33.93
C ARG A 578 4.24 4.21 32.97
N GLU A 579 4.43 4.47 31.67
CA GLU A 579 3.92 3.73 30.54
C GLU A 579 4.98 3.70 29.43
N SER A 580 4.84 2.75 28.51
CA SER A 580 5.48 2.84 27.19
C SER A 580 4.81 3.93 26.35
N GLY A 581 5.53 4.41 25.33
CA GLY A 581 5.04 5.41 24.40
C GLY A 581 5.08 6.86 24.91
N ASP A 582 4.94 7.79 24.00
CA ASP A 582 4.82 9.23 24.24
C ASP A 582 3.62 9.90 23.55
N GLY A 583 2.93 9.18 22.66
CA GLY A 583 1.76 9.67 21.91
C GLY A 583 1.96 9.77 20.40
N PHE A 584 3.12 9.36 19.87
CA PHE A 584 3.39 9.14 18.44
C PHE A 584 3.46 7.65 18.13
N SER A 585 3.11 7.25 16.90
CA SER A 585 3.37 5.89 16.43
C SER A 585 4.65 5.80 15.63
N ASN A 586 5.19 4.59 15.50
CA ASN A 586 6.28 4.26 14.57
C ASN A 586 6.09 4.89 13.17
N TYR A 587 4.86 4.99 12.64
CA TYR A 587 4.59 5.67 11.36
C TYR A 587 4.66 7.20 11.44
N GLU A 588 4.14 7.81 12.51
CA GLU A 588 4.26 9.25 12.74
C GLU A 588 5.74 9.66 12.90
N GLU A 589 6.53 8.84 13.60
CA GLU A 589 7.98 9.02 13.76
C GLU A 589 8.79 8.82 12.47
N TYR A 590 8.41 7.81 11.67
CA TYR A 590 8.97 7.54 10.35
C TYR A 590 8.71 8.69 9.36
N ARG A 591 7.45 9.14 9.29
CA ARG A 591 7.02 10.28 8.47
C ARG A 591 7.63 11.60 8.96
N GLY A 592 7.92 11.68 10.26
CA GLY A 592 8.78 12.68 10.86
C GLY A 592 8.15 14.08 11.01
N PHE A 593 8.93 14.95 11.63
CA PHE A 593 8.52 16.26 12.11
C PHE A 593 9.42 17.37 11.55
N GLN A 594 8.82 18.52 11.29
CA GLN A 594 9.51 19.79 11.12
C GLN A 594 9.92 20.32 12.50
N ILE A 595 11.24 20.48 12.71
CA ILE A 595 11.85 20.92 13.96
C ILE A 595 12.80 22.08 13.65
N GLN A 596 12.45 23.29 14.12
CA GLN A 596 13.18 24.53 13.85
C GLN A 596 13.39 24.82 12.35
N GLY A 597 12.39 24.52 11.52
CA GLY A 597 12.44 24.70 10.08
C GLY A 597 13.13 23.58 9.30
N LEU A 598 13.48 22.46 9.95
CA LEU A 598 14.15 21.31 9.33
C LEU A 598 13.41 20.00 9.63
N TRP A 599 13.13 19.20 8.60
CA TRP A 599 12.54 17.87 8.77
C TRP A 599 13.51 16.88 9.45
N ARG A 600 12.99 16.05 10.35
CA ARG A 600 13.68 14.91 10.98
C ARG A 600 12.70 13.78 11.29
N ASP A 601 13.15 12.53 11.11
CA ASP A 601 12.59 11.36 11.78
C ASP A 601 13.08 11.29 13.25
N THR A 602 12.30 10.64 14.10
CA THR A 602 12.59 10.44 15.54
C THR A 602 13.01 9.01 15.85
N GLU A 603 13.23 8.66 17.13
CA GLU A 603 13.73 7.34 17.54
C GLU A 603 12.66 6.55 18.31
N PRO A 604 12.05 5.49 17.72
CA PRO A 604 10.88 4.72 18.21
C PRO A 604 11.18 3.79 19.40
N THR A 605 12.16 4.18 20.20
CA THR A 605 12.54 3.56 21.47
C THR A 605 12.80 4.61 22.55
N GLU A 606 12.84 5.89 22.19
CA GLU A 606 13.11 7.07 23.03
C GLU A 606 11.90 8.00 23.05
N LYS A 607 11.51 8.48 24.23
CA LYS A 607 10.35 9.36 24.39
C LYS A 607 10.68 10.79 24.00
N ASP A 608 9.90 11.35 23.09
CA ASP A 608 10.01 12.69 22.58
C ASP A 608 9.08 13.69 23.26
N LEU A 609 9.66 14.81 23.69
CA LEU A 609 8.95 15.96 24.21
C LEU A 609 9.18 17.19 23.31
N PHE A 610 8.10 17.73 22.77
CA PHE A 610 8.13 18.94 21.96
C PHE A 610 7.91 20.20 22.80
N VAL A 611 8.80 21.19 22.69
CA VAL A 611 8.81 22.42 23.52
C VAL A 611 8.93 23.67 22.65
N HIS A 612 8.03 24.63 22.83
CA HIS A 612 8.09 25.93 22.14
C HIS A 612 8.56 27.06 23.06
N ASN A 613 9.74 27.63 22.80
CA ASN A 613 10.26 28.81 23.49
C ASN A 613 9.61 30.10 22.93
N ALA A 614 8.34 30.35 23.28
CA ALA A 614 7.55 31.50 22.80
C ALA A 614 8.18 32.87 23.14
N SER A 615 9.13 32.90 24.08
CA SER A 615 9.82 34.13 24.49
C SER A 615 11.11 34.41 23.72
N ASN A 616 11.58 33.46 22.90
CA ASN A 616 12.83 33.53 22.14
C ASN A 616 14.05 33.95 23.01
N ARG A 617 14.12 33.45 24.26
CA ARG A 617 15.21 33.77 25.20
C ARG A 617 16.19 32.60 25.32
N GLU A 618 17.49 32.90 25.18
CA GLU A 618 18.56 31.91 25.31
C GLU A 618 18.60 31.27 26.71
N GLU A 619 18.18 31.97 27.76
CA GLU A 619 18.06 31.39 29.11
C GLU A 619 17.03 30.26 29.18
N ILE A 620 15.94 30.35 28.41
CA ILE A 620 14.93 29.29 28.32
C ILE A 620 15.50 28.09 27.54
N THR A 621 16.04 28.32 26.35
CA THR A 621 16.71 27.29 25.52
C THR A 621 17.83 26.57 26.28
N SER A 622 18.66 27.30 27.03
CA SER A 622 19.69 26.72 27.92
C SER A 622 19.08 25.83 29.01
N SER A 623 17.93 26.22 29.55
CA SER A 623 17.21 25.44 30.57
C SER A 623 16.48 24.23 29.98
N VAL A 624 16.00 24.28 28.73
CA VAL A 624 15.41 23.15 28.03
C VAL A 624 16.46 22.06 27.81
N ARG A 625 17.68 22.42 27.39
CA ARG A 625 18.82 21.48 27.29
C ARG A 625 19.27 20.94 28.66
N GLU A 626 19.20 21.74 29.73
CA GLU A 626 19.42 21.25 31.08
C GLU A 626 18.33 20.24 31.50
N PHE A 627 17.08 20.47 31.12
CA PHE A 627 15.96 19.54 31.36
C PHE A 627 16.13 18.23 30.58
N GLU A 628 16.38 18.28 29.28
CA GLU A 628 16.71 17.14 28.40
C GLU A 628 17.81 16.26 29.02
N THR A 629 18.98 16.85 29.27
CA THR A 629 20.15 16.19 29.86
C THR A 629 19.87 15.51 31.21
N LYS A 630 18.88 15.98 31.96
CA LYS A 630 18.59 15.54 33.34
C LYS A 630 17.40 14.60 33.45
N SER A 631 16.43 14.73 32.56
CA SER A 631 15.28 13.83 32.44
C SER A 631 15.60 12.59 31.60
N SER A 632 16.61 12.68 30.73
CA SER A 632 16.93 11.69 29.70
C SER A 632 15.82 11.46 28.67
N LEU A 633 14.85 12.39 28.59
CA LEU A 633 13.95 12.52 27.44
C LEU A 633 14.71 13.13 26.27
N THR A 634 14.29 12.79 25.04
CA THR A 634 14.71 13.50 23.84
C THR A 634 13.79 14.71 23.68
N VAL A 635 14.35 15.92 23.55
CA VAL A 635 13.57 17.17 23.65
C VAL A 635 13.75 18.04 22.41
N HIS A 636 12.67 18.20 21.64
CA HIS A 636 12.66 18.96 20.40
C HIS A 636 12.16 20.38 20.64
N GLU A 637 13.06 21.37 20.59
CA GLU A 637 12.67 22.77 20.54
C GLU A 637 12.01 23.08 19.18
N ILE A 638 10.79 23.61 19.15
CA ILE A 638 10.02 23.89 17.92
C ILE A 638 9.57 25.36 17.78
N ASN A 639 9.23 25.76 16.55
CA ASN A 639 8.66 27.06 16.20
C ASN A 639 7.15 27.15 16.53
N GLU A 640 6.58 28.37 16.45
CA GLU A 640 5.16 28.65 16.76
C GLU A 640 4.19 28.02 15.72
N ASP A 641 4.68 27.76 14.51
CA ASP A 641 3.94 27.17 13.38
C ASP A 641 4.15 25.65 13.24
N GLU A 642 5.00 25.05 14.06
CA GLU A 642 5.28 23.61 14.14
C GLU A 642 4.36 22.88 15.16
N LEU A 643 3.33 23.57 15.66
CA LEU A 643 2.26 23.07 16.53
C LEU A 643 0.93 23.74 16.20
N ASP A 644 -0.20 23.10 16.52
CA ASP A 644 -1.51 23.70 16.30
C ASP A 644 -1.82 24.85 17.25
N ARG A 645 -2.02 26.06 16.74
CA ARG A 645 -2.23 27.25 17.59
C ARG A 645 -3.48 27.19 18.47
N ALA A 646 -4.47 26.34 18.15
CA ALA A 646 -5.72 26.25 18.90
C ALA A 646 -5.72 25.12 19.94
N SER A 647 -5.25 23.93 19.58
CA SER A 647 -5.25 22.72 20.41
C SER A 647 -3.87 22.33 20.96
N ARG A 648 -2.82 22.98 20.45
CA ARG A 648 -1.38 22.78 20.75
C ARG A 648 -0.82 21.42 20.39
N ILE A 649 -1.61 20.60 19.68
CA ILE A 649 -1.18 19.31 19.15
C ILE A 649 -0.03 19.52 18.16
N VAL A 650 1.04 18.74 18.31
CA VAL A 650 2.21 18.73 17.41
C VAL A 650 1.91 17.86 16.20
N ASN A 651 1.56 16.60 16.42
CA ASN A 651 1.01 15.74 15.36
C ASN A 651 -0.41 16.19 15.00
N PHE A 652 -0.54 17.31 14.29
CA PHE A 652 -1.83 17.81 13.83
C PHE A 652 -2.20 17.30 12.43
N ASN A 653 -1.21 16.84 11.65
CA ASN A 653 -1.36 16.31 10.29
C ASN A 653 -1.51 14.78 10.30
N ARG A 654 -2.30 14.25 11.24
CA ARG A 654 -2.44 12.82 11.47
C ARG A 654 -3.26 12.16 10.34
N GLY A 655 -2.71 11.11 9.72
CA GLY A 655 -3.33 10.40 8.61
C GLY A 655 -3.55 8.91 8.91
N ILE A 656 -2.86 8.03 8.19
CA ILE A 656 -2.88 6.58 8.42
C ILE A 656 -2.02 6.19 9.63
N ASN A 657 -2.23 4.97 10.15
CA ASN A 657 -1.38 4.30 11.14
C ASN A 657 -1.00 5.13 12.40
N GLN A 658 -1.81 6.11 12.77
CA GLN A 658 -1.58 6.98 13.94
C GLN A 658 -1.54 6.19 15.24
N ALA A 659 -0.82 6.67 16.24
CA ALA A 659 -0.96 6.17 17.60
C ALA A 659 -2.41 6.34 18.08
N VAL A 660 -2.97 5.28 18.67
CA VAL A 660 -4.24 5.38 19.40
C VAL A 660 -3.96 5.98 20.78
N SER A 661 -3.57 7.25 20.79
CA SER A 661 -3.57 8.09 21.99
C SER A 661 -4.93 7.98 22.67
N ARG A 662 -4.94 7.93 24.00
CA ARG A 662 -6.11 7.51 24.82
C ARG A 662 -7.39 8.30 24.58
N ASP A 663 -7.27 9.52 24.06
CA ASP A 663 -8.36 10.45 23.75
C ASP A 663 -8.46 10.80 22.25
N GLN A 664 -7.65 10.15 21.40
CA GLN A 664 -7.50 10.38 19.96
C GLN A 664 -7.07 11.80 19.56
N LYS A 665 -6.54 12.63 20.48
CA LYS A 665 -6.18 14.03 20.16
C LYS A 665 -4.76 14.23 19.59
N GLY A 666 -3.85 13.28 19.78
CA GLY A 666 -2.41 13.45 19.51
C GLY A 666 -1.65 13.98 20.73
N GLN A 667 -0.34 14.22 20.61
CA GLN A 667 0.49 14.81 21.66
C GLN A 667 0.54 16.34 21.50
N ALA A 668 0.31 17.08 22.60
CA ALA A 668 0.48 18.52 22.65
C ALA A 668 1.93 18.95 22.91
N GLY A 669 2.33 20.10 22.38
CA GLY A 669 3.61 20.72 22.69
C GLY A 669 3.54 21.58 23.96
N VAL A 670 4.63 21.65 24.72
CA VAL A 670 4.74 22.48 25.93
C VAL A 670 5.24 23.87 25.56
N ILE A 671 4.41 24.90 25.74
CA ILE A 671 4.80 26.29 25.45
C ILE A 671 5.43 26.93 26.69
N VAL A 672 6.64 27.50 26.55
CA VAL A 672 7.34 28.22 27.62
C VAL A 672 7.25 29.74 27.39
N VAL A 673 6.58 30.45 28.31
CA VAL A 673 6.33 31.89 28.25
C VAL A 673 6.96 32.61 29.45
N VAL A 674 7.64 33.72 29.17
CA VAL A 674 8.24 34.60 30.17
C VAL A 674 7.35 35.81 30.39
N GLN A 675 6.73 35.89 31.56
CA GLN A 675 5.80 36.96 31.96
C GLN A 675 5.89 37.21 33.46
N GLU A 676 5.58 38.43 33.92
CA GLU A 676 5.57 38.75 35.36
C GLU A 676 4.55 37.87 36.10
N LEU A 677 4.94 37.32 37.25
CA LEU A 677 4.09 36.46 38.10
C LEU A 677 4.05 36.98 39.54
N ASP A 678 2.87 37.03 40.15
CA ASP A 678 2.69 37.48 41.53
C ASP A 678 3.24 36.44 42.53
N ASP A 679 4.28 36.84 43.28
CA ASP A 679 4.93 36.12 44.39
C ASP A 679 5.50 34.70 44.09
N ILE A 680 5.45 34.23 42.83
CA ILE A 680 5.97 32.92 42.39
C ILE A 680 7.01 33.08 41.26
N CYS A 681 7.97 32.14 41.19
CA CYS A 681 8.98 32.15 40.13
C CYS A 681 8.51 31.52 38.81
N GLY A 682 7.56 30.59 38.89
CA GLY A 682 7.09 29.81 37.75
C GLY A 682 5.74 29.17 38.05
N LYS A 683 5.08 28.69 36.98
CA LYS A 683 3.82 27.97 37.05
C LYS A 683 3.60 27.11 35.80
N ALA A 684 3.55 25.80 36.00
CA ALA A 684 2.90 24.86 35.09
C ALA A 684 1.37 25.03 35.11
N ALA A 685 0.75 25.03 33.93
CA ALA A 685 -0.68 25.24 33.71
C ALA A 685 -1.20 24.48 32.47
N SER A 686 -2.52 24.26 32.44
CA SER A 686 -3.23 23.76 31.26
C SER A 686 -3.47 24.85 30.23
N ASP A 687 -4.10 24.48 29.12
CA ASP A 687 -4.60 25.46 28.16
C ASP A 687 -5.65 26.39 28.84
N PRO A 688 -5.48 27.73 28.81
CA PRO A 688 -6.53 28.69 29.15
C PRO A 688 -7.82 28.60 28.32
N SER A 689 -7.86 27.82 27.22
CA SER A 689 -9.13 27.51 26.53
C SER A 689 -10.04 26.54 27.32
N ILE A 690 -9.47 25.78 28.27
CA ILE A 690 -10.20 24.88 29.16
C ILE A 690 -10.66 25.68 30.39
N GLU A 691 -11.97 25.88 30.55
CA GLU A 691 -12.54 26.68 31.64
C GLU A 691 -12.11 26.18 33.04
N GLU A 692 -11.81 27.14 33.93
CA GLU A 692 -11.35 26.93 35.29
C GLU A 692 -12.31 26.05 36.12
N SER A 693 -11.78 25.04 36.82
CA SER A 693 -12.52 24.44 37.95
C SER A 693 -11.68 23.83 39.08
N LEU A 694 -10.36 23.72 38.94
CA LEU A 694 -9.49 23.20 40.00
C LEU A 694 -8.57 24.29 40.54
N SER A 695 -8.64 24.50 41.86
CA SER A 695 -7.91 25.55 42.59
C SER A 695 -6.38 25.40 42.54
N TRP A 696 -5.87 24.29 42.03
CA TRP A 696 -4.47 23.86 42.09
C TRP A 696 -3.99 23.48 40.68
N SER A 697 -2.69 23.71 40.37
CA SER A 697 -2.14 23.51 39.02
C SER A 697 -2.41 22.09 38.49
N PRO A 698 -2.93 21.94 37.26
CA PRO A 698 -3.08 20.64 36.62
C PRO A 698 -1.69 20.13 36.22
N ILE A 699 -1.24 19.07 36.91
CA ILE A 699 0.02 18.37 36.64
C ILE A 699 -0.32 17.06 35.91
N GLY A 700 0.31 16.84 34.76
CA GLY A 700 0.12 15.68 33.90
C GLY A 700 1.08 15.74 32.71
N GLY A 701 0.93 14.84 31.74
CA GLY A 701 1.71 14.91 30.49
C GLY A 701 1.37 16.16 29.66
N PRO A 702 2.01 16.35 28.49
CA PRO A 702 1.85 17.55 27.68
C PRO A 702 0.39 17.86 27.30
N ASN A 703 -0.45 16.85 27.06
CA ASN A 703 -1.88 17.03 26.78
C ASN A 703 -2.66 17.72 27.91
N VAL A 704 -2.15 17.66 29.14
CA VAL A 704 -2.70 18.37 30.30
C VAL A 704 -1.96 19.68 30.54
N THR A 705 -0.63 19.65 30.50
CA THR A 705 0.25 20.71 30.99
C THR A 705 0.89 21.45 29.82
N GLN A 706 0.06 22.09 28.99
CA GLN A 706 0.48 22.70 27.74
C GLN A 706 1.20 24.06 27.89
N LEU A 707 1.34 24.59 29.12
CA LEU A 707 1.90 25.93 29.36
C LEU A 707 2.81 25.96 30.59
N VAL A 708 4.03 26.45 30.41
CA VAL A 708 4.99 26.76 31.46
C VAL A 708 5.22 28.27 31.49
N LEU A 709 4.83 28.91 32.58
CA LEU A 709 5.06 30.33 32.83
C LEU A 709 6.29 30.51 33.70
N VAL A 710 7.17 31.46 33.37
CA VAL A 710 8.39 31.77 34.14
C VAL A 710 8.51 33.27 34.37
N ASP A 711 8.72 33.69 35.62
CA ASP A 711 8.93 35.10 35.96
C ASP A 711 10.30 35.60 35.47
N PRO A 712 10.39 36.82 34.86
CA PRO A 712 11.64 37.40 34.40
C PRO A 712 12.77 37.46 35.45
N SER A 713 12.43 37.58 36.74
CA SER A 713 13.42 37.63 37.83
C SER A 713 14.02 36.25 38.18
N CYS A 714 13.40 35.16 37.72
CA CYS A 714 13.79 33.79 38.05
C CYS A 714 14.42 33.02 36.87
N LEU A 715 14.66 33.66 35.72
CA LEU A 715 15.25 33.04 34.51
C LEU A 715 16.65 32.45 34.71
N TYR A 716 17.47 33.03 35.60
CA TYR A 716 18.80 32.52 35.94
C TYR A 716 18.77 31.39 36.98
N GLY A 717 17.59 30.94 37.38
CA GLY A 717 17.36 29.83 38.30
C GLY A 717 16.96 28.55 37.57
N THR A 718 16.89 27.45 38.31
CA THR A 718 16.45 26.14 37.79
C THR A 718 14.91 26.04 37.71
N THR A 719 14.25 27.16 37.40
CA THR A 719 12.78 27.27 37.43
C THR A 719 12.17 26.60 36.22
N THR A 720 12.65 26.91 35.01
CA THR A 720 12.14 26.29 33.77
C THR A 720 12.27 24.76 33.82
N VAL A 721 13.39 24.23 34.33
CA VAL A 721 13.60 22.77 34.52
C VAL A 721 12.59 22.16 35.50
N HIS A 722 12.21 22.90 36.54
CA HIS A 722 11.23 22.48 37.55
C HIS A 722 9.80 22.46 36.96
N GLU A 723 9.39 23.52 36.27
CA GLU A 723 8.06 23.59 35.65
C GLU A 723 7.90 22.61 34.46
N LEU A 724 8.96 22.38 33.67
CA LEU A 724 8.99 21.32 32.65
C LEU A 724 8.86 19.93 33.27
N GLY A 725 9.38 19.73 34.49
CA GLY A 725 9.14 18.50 35.26
C GLY A 725 7.66 18.24 35.51
N HIS A 726 6.88 19.27 35.85
CA HIS A 726 5.42 19.14 35.95
C HIS A 726 4.75 18.83 34.62
N ALA A 727 5.30 19.34 33.51
CA ALA A 727 4.76 19.07 32.17
C ALA A 727 4.97 17.64 31.67
N VAL A 728 5.81 16.86 32.35
CA VAL A 728 5.99 15.41 32.14
C VAL A 728 5.52 14.59 33.35
N ASN A 729 4.55 15.13 34.10
CA ASN A 729 3.87 14.48 35.23
C ASN A 729 4.78 14.15 36.44
N LEU A 730 5.88 14.89 36.63
CA LEU A 730 6.68 14.79 37.86
C LEU A 730 6.04 15.63 38.98
N TRP A 731 5.99 15.01 40.16
CA TRP A 731 5.38 15.59 41.36
C TRP A 731 6.44 16.09 42.33
N HIS A 732 6.00 17.01 43.19
CA HIS A 732 6.79 17.49 44.31
C HIS A 732 6.96 16.41 45.39
N PRO A 733 8.13 16.35 46.05
CA PRO A 733 8.47 15.27 46.97
C PRO A 733 7.79 15.44 48.34
N GLY A 734 6.82 14.58 48.62
CA GLY A 734 6.09 14.49 49.90
C GLY A 734 4.64 14.99 49.83
N GLY A 735 3.92 14.87 50.94
CA GLY A 735 2.50 15.22 51.09
C GLY A 735 2.25 16.70 51.39
N ARG A 736 1.03 17.03 51.84
CA ARG A 736 0.55 18.42 52.00
C ARG A 736 1.35 19.24 53.02
N TYR A 737 1.29 20.57 52.85
CA TYR A 737 1.80 21.52 53.84
C TYR A 737 1.16 21.36 55.22
N LEU A 738 2.00 21.28 56.25
CA LEU A 738 1.62 21.41 57.66
C LEU A 738 1.34 22.88 58.01
N VAL A 739 0.19 23.40 57.57
CA VAL A 739 -0.24 24.78 57.83
C VAL A 739 -0.69 24.92 59.28
N GLY A 740 0.00 25.76 60.05
CA GLY A 740 -0.35 26.11 61.43
C GLY A 740 0.53 25.50 62.52
N ASP A 741 1.32 24.47 62.21
CA ASP A 741 2.17 23.79 63.21
C ASP A 741 3.38 24.63 63.65
N CYS A 742 3.79 25.62 62.86
CA CYS A 742 4.95 26.49 63.13
C CYS A 742 4.70 27.99 62.87
N GLU A 743 3.57 28.52 63.35
CA GLU A 743 3.08 29.88 63.06
C GLU A 743 2.75 30.04 61.55
N ASP A 744 2.77 31.26 61.00
CA ASP A 744 2.50 31.55 59.58
C ASP A 744 3.58 31.02 58.60
N SER A 745 4.61 30.32 59.10
CA SER A 745 5.70 29.76 58.29
C SER A 745 5.44 28.28 57.97
N LEU A 746 5.62 27.90 56.71
CA LEU A 746 5.60 26.50 56.26
C LEU A 746 6.83 25.74 56.81
N PRO A 747 6.66 24.69 57.64
CA PRO A 747 7.77 23.92 58.16
C PRO A 747 8.10 22.72 57.26
N ALA A 748 9.39 22.37 57.18
CA ALA A 748 9.82 21.06 56.69
C ALA A 748 9.60 19.98 57.78
N GLY A 749 9.16 18.80 57.39
CA GLY A 749 8.90 17.66 58.27
C GLY A 749 8.61 16.37 57.49
N MET A 750 8.28 15.28 58.21
CA MET A 750 7.79 14.03 57.62
C MET A 750 6.59 14.31 56.74
N ASP A 751 6.58 13.71 55.55
CA ASP A 751 5.50 13.81 54.56
C ASP A 751 5.11 15.25 54.17
N THR A 752 6.05 16.19 54.28
CA THR A 752 5.87 17.58 53.78
C THR A 752 6.47 17.73 52.38
N PRO A 753 6.12 18.78 51.61
CA PRO A 753 6.64 18.98 50.24
C PRO A 753 8.15 19.32 50.14
N TYR A 754 8.87 19.23 51.27
CA TYR A 754 10.28 19.54 51.42
C TYR A 754 11.17 18.29 51.59
N SER A 755 10.57 17.10 51.51
CA SER A 755 11.23 15.80 51.58
C SER A 755 12.01 15.46 50.30
N GLY A 756 12.70 14.31 50.27
CA GLY A 756 13.53 13.90 49.12
C GLY A 756 14.80 14.76 48.89
N PRO A 757 15.72 14.37 47.99
CA PRO A 757 17.08 14.94 47.87
C PRO A 757 17.19 16.48 47.77
N LEU A 758 18.25 17.07 48.33
CA LEU A 758 18.44 18.53 48.40
C LEU A 758 18.61 19.16 47.03
N ASN A 759 19.38 18.50 46.18
CA ASN A 759 19.64 18.86 44.80
C ASN A 759 18.50 18.52 43.83
N ASN A 760 17.34 18.04 44.31
CA ASN A 760 16.20 17.71 43.46
C ASN A 760 15.60 18.98 42.80
N TYR A 761 15.45 18.99 41.47
CA TYR A 761 14.72 20.03 40.76
C TYR A 761 13.29 20.20 41.29
N MET A 762 12.59 19.10 41.59
CA MET A 762 11.19 19.11 42.04
C MET A 762 11.01 19.47 43.54
N ARG A 763 12.05 19.79 44.31
CA ARG A 763 11.85 20.14 45.73
C ARG A 763 11.32 21.57 45.88
N TYR A 764 10.27 21.80 46.69
CA TYR A 764 9.71 23.15 46.90
C TYR A 764 10.75 24.16 47.43
N ARG A 765 10.48 25.45 47.22
CA ARG A 765 11.36 26.57 47.62
C ARG A 765 11.54 26.64 49.14
N ASN A 766 12.79 26.58 49.59
CA ASN A 766 13.33 26.66 50.95
C ASN A 766 12.30 26.89 52.08
N ALA A 767 12.09 25.88 52.93
CA ALA A 767 11.36 26.06 54.17
C ALA A 767 12.04 27.10 55.09
N GLU A 768 11.25 27.82 55.90
CA GLU A 768 11.79 28.76 56.88
C GLU A 768 12.07 28.11 58.23
N LYS A 769 11.28 27.10 58.56
CA LYS A 769 11.31 26.32 59.80
C LYS A 769 11.30 24.83 59.51
N TYR A 770 11.51 24.00 60.52
CA TYR A 770 11.23 22.57 60.50
C TYR A 770 10.74 22.08 61.86
N ILE A 771 10.07 20.93 61.88
CA ILE A 771 9.65 20.24 63.10
C ILE A 771 10.76 19.25 63.50
N GLY A 772 11.27 19.39 64.73
CA GLY A 772 12.23 18.46 65.33
C GLY A 772 11.55 17.23 65.94
N PRO A 773 12.32 16.20 66.35
CA PRO A 773 11.79 14.96 66.94
C PRO A 773 11.10 15.18 68.29
N ASP A 774 11.35 16.33 68.93
CA ASP A 774 10.66 16.76 70.16
C ASP A 774 9.40 17.61 69.88
N ASN A 775 8.90 17.57 68.64
CA ASN A 775 7.73 18.28 68.13
C ASN A 775 7.76 19.80 68.34
N LYS A 776 8.96 20.40 68.30
CA LYS A 776 9.15 21.87 68.30
C LYS A 776 9.61 22.39 66.95
N CYS A 777 9.31 23.67 66.72
CA CYS A 777 9.72 24.39 65.52
C CYS A 777 11.12 24.99 65.68
N TYR A 778 11.99 24.71 64.72
CA TYR A 778 13.36 25.21 64.64
C TYR A 778 13.56 25.98 63.34
N LYS A 779 14.51 26.92 63.32
CA LYS A 779 14.84 27.69 62.10
C LYS A 779 15.57 26.80 61.10
N TYR A 780 15.10 26.75 59.85
CA TYR A 780 15.69 25.91 58.81
C TYR A 780 17.17 26.24 58.55
N PRO A 781 18.08 25.25 58.48
CA PRO A 781 19.51 25.46 58.31
C PRO A 781 19.84 25.80 56.84
N LYS A 782 19.50 27.02 56.40
CA LYS A 782 19.69 27.50 55.00
C LYS A 782 21.13 27.39 54.44
N HIS A 783 22.13 27.11 55.28
CA HIS A 783 23.52 26.89 54.86
C HIS A 783 23.80 25.45 54.38
N LEU A 784 22.84 24.55 54.56
CA LEU A 784 22.87 23.16 54.11
C LEU A 784 22.01 22.94 52.86
N GLU A 785 21.40 24.00 52.30
CA GLU A 785 20.70 23.92 51.03
C GLU A 785 21.70 23.72 49.88
N GLU A 786 21.43 22.75 49.02
CA GLU A 786 22.22 22.49 47.81
C GLU A 786 21.61 23.18 46.59
N ARG A 787 22.43 23.42 45.56
CA ARG A 787 21.92 23.87 44.26
C ARG A 787 21.19 22.69 43.58
N ARG A 788 19.92 22.91 43.21
CA ARG A 788 19.15 21.97 42.38
C ARG A 788 19.95 21.62 41.12
N SER A 789 20.12 20.33 40.85
CA SER A 789 21.03 19.81 39.80
C SER A 789 20.73 18.38 39.33
N ALA A 790 19.67 17.73 39.82
CA ALA A 790 19.20 16.41 39.39
C ALA A 790 17.69 16.25 39.61
N PHE A 791 17.05 15.31 38.89
CA PHE A 791 15.77 14.73 39.32
C PHE A 791 16.03 13.57 40.29
N VAL A 792 15.01 13.09 41.01
CA VAL A 792 15.20 12.08 42.07
C VAL A 792 15.50 10.69 41.49
N THR A 793 16.73 10.24 41.65
CA THR A 793 17.19 8.89 41.27
C THR A 793 17.11 7.88 42.42
N ASP A 794 17.07 8.35 43.67
CA ASP A 794 16.95 7.57 44.90
C ASP A 794 16.02 8.34 45.89
N PRO A 795 14.94 7.73 46.40
CA PRO A 795 14.00 8.37 47.34
C PRO A 795 14.48 8.44 48.78
N THR A 796 15.57 7.76 49.13
CA THR A 796 16.16 7.89 50.46
C THR A 796 16.46 9.37 50.72
N GLY A 797 16.14 9.82 51.92
CA GLY A 797 16.13 11.25 52.24
C GLY A 797 17.46 11.96 51.97
N THR A 798 17.39 13.29 51.87
CA THR A 798 18.47 14.31 51.69
C THR A 798 19.87 14.10 52.29
N GLY A 799 20.11 13.11 53.13
CA GLY A 799 21.26 13.05 54.03
C GLY A 799 21.15 14.03 55.21
N MET A 800 20.24 15.01 55.19
CA MET A 800 19.75 15.72 56.38
C MET A 800 18.65 14.92 57.10
N ASN A 801 17.81 14.24 56.33
CA ASN A 801 16.52 13.66 56.73
C ASN A 801 16.60 12.13 56.89
N ALA A 802 17.67 11.63 57.51
CA ALA A 802 17.92 10.19 57.68
C ALA A 802 17.66 9.77 59.15
N GLY A 803 16.47 9.21 59.40
CA GLY A 803 16.10 8.58 60.67
C GLY A 803 15.43 9.50 61.71
N PRO A 804 14.65 8.92 62.65
CA PRO A 804 13.73 9.68 63.51
C PRO A 804 14.38 10.47 64.66
N GLU A 805 15.67 10.29 64.97
CA GLU A 805 16.34 10.96 66.10
C GLU A 805 17.78 11.37 65.78
N ARG A 806 17.98 12.50 65.09
CA ARG A 806 19.31 13.06 64.83
C ARG A 806 19.50 14.41 65.52
N TRP A 807 20.57 14.53 66.31
CA TRP A 807 21.03 15.79 66.90
C TRP A 807 22.48 16.03 66.49
N GLU A 808 22.78 17.21 65.97
CA GLU A 808 24.16 17.58 65.61
C GLU A 808 24.59 18.90 66.22
N TYR A 809 25.88 18.98 66.50
CA TYR A 809 26.54 20.19 66.99
C TYR A 809 26.82 21.14 65.84
N ASN A 810 26.08 22.25 65.77
CA ASN A 810 26.33 23.32 64.82
C ASN A 810 27.64 24.04 65.22
N THR A 811 28.67 23.86 64.40
CA THR A 811 30.00 24.44 64.62
C THR A 811 30.05 25.96 64.46
N LEU A 812 29.02 26.58 63.86
CA LEU A 812 28.95 28.03 63.63
C LEU A 812 28.48 28.82 64.87
N ASP A 813 27.68 28.21 65.75
CA ASP A 813 27.14 28.87 66.95
C ASP A 813 27.31 28.09 68.27
N GLY A 814 27.90 26.88 68.19
CA GLY A 814 28.29 26.09 69.35
C GLY A 814 27.14 25.37 70.06
N LYS A 815 26.03 25.11 69.37
CA LYS A 815 24.84 24.47 69.96
C LYS A 815 24.46 23.19 69.24
N ASN A 816 23.94 22.22 70.01
CA ASN A 816 23.23 21.08 69.43
C ASN A 816 21.84 21.53 68.97
N TYR A 817 21.51 21.23 67.71
CA TYR A 817 20.15 21.30 67.19
C TYR A 817 19.72 19.89 66.77
N PRO A 818 18.43 19.54 66.89
CA PRO A 818 17.93 18.40 66.17
C PRO A 818 18.03 18.70 64.67
N TYR A 819 18.36 17.73 63.83
CA TYR A 819 18.22 17.93 62.38
C TYR A 819 16.75 17.79 61.95
N PRO A 820 16.37 18.26 60.75
CA PRO A 820 15.00 18.14 60.26
C PRO A 820 14.57 16.68 60.19
N VAL A 821 13.45 16.35 60.85
CA VAL A 821 12.83 15.03 60.72
C VAL A 821 11.90 15.08 59.52
N SER A 822 12.43 14.95 58.31
CA SER A 822 11.68 14.35 57.21
C SER A 822 11.97 12.85 57.19
N GLY A 823 10.97 12.05 56.84
CA GLY A 823 11.15 10.64 56.58
C GLY A 823 11.67 10.42 55.18
N ASP A 824 11.80 9.14 54.81
CA ASP A 824 11.85 8.75 53.41
C ASP A 824 10.59 9.29 52.71
N ALA A 825 10.77 9.84 51.52
CA ALA A 825 9.66 10.43 50.76
C ALA A 825 8.88 9.35 49.98
N THR A 826 8.74 8.16 50.56
CA THR A 826 8.23 6.91 49.96
C THR A 826 6.70 6.83 49.91
N CYS A 827 6.00 7.95 50.11
CA CYS A 827 4.54 8.01 50.10
C CYS A 827 4.02 7.67 48.68
N SER A 828 3.03 6.77 48.61
CA SER A 828 2.53 6.19 47.36
C SER A 828 2.07 7.26 46.37
N GLY A 829 2.87 7.50 45.33
CA GLY A 829 2.59 8.41 44.22
C GLY A 829 3.15 9.84 44.35
N THR A 830 3.59 10.31 45.53
CA THR A 830 4.25 11.64 45.64
C THR A 830 5.75 11.59 45.34
N LEU A 831 6.35 10.41 45.31
CA LEU A 831 7.71 10.18 44.84
C LEU A 831 7.92 8.69 44.52
N ILE A 832 8.98 8.38 43.76
CA ILE A 832 9.24 7.03 43.21
C ILE A 832 8.20 6.61 42.16
N ASP A 833 7.81 7.56 41.31
CA ASP A 833 7.77 7.24 39.89
C ASP A 833 8.89 8.07 39.28
N LYS A 834 9.96 7.39 38.83
CA LYS A 834 11.16 8.01 38.22
C LYS A 834 10.90 8.50 36.79
N SER A 835 9.64 8.47 36.39
CA SER A 835 9.26 7.86 35.13
C SER A 835 8.37 8.89 34.42
N PRO A 836 8.96 9.75 33.56
CA PRO A 836 8.19 10.74 32.81
C PRO A 836 6.99 10.10 32.13
N SER A 837 5.87 10.81 32.15
CA SER A 837 4.61 10.33 31.60
C SER A 837 4.06 11.41 30.69
N LEU A 838 4.14 11.11 29.39
CA LEU A 838 3.67 11.99 28.31
C LEU A 838 2.25 11.61 27.89
N ASN A 839 1.87 10.34 28.09
CA ASN A 839 0.66 9.70 27.56
C ASN A 839 -0.53 9.63 28.56
N GLN A 840 -0.41 10.22 29.77
CA GLN A 840 -1.51 10.22 30.77
C GLN A 840 -2.18 11.60 30.94
N ASP A 841 -3.51 11.59 30.83
CA ASP A 841 -4.38 12.52 31.56
C ASP A 841 -4.00 12.56 33.05
N ALA A 842 -4.13 13.72 33.68
CA ALA A 842 -3.77 13.91 35.08
C ALA A 842 -4.50 12.92 35.98
N LYS A 843 -3.76 11.95 36.55
CA LYS A 843 -4.29 11.20 37.68
C LYS A 843 -4.56 12.16 38.81
N THR A 844 -5.71 11.97 39.46
CA THR A 844 -6.02 12.57 40.75
C THR A 844 -4.84 12.42 41.70
N TYR A 845 -4.62 13.45 42.52
CA TYR A 845 -3.61 13.52 43.57
C TYR A 845 -3.25 12.15 44.16
N PRO A 846 -1.95 11.83 44.32
CA PRO A 846 -1.47 10.61 44.97
C PRO A 846 -2.32 10.23 46.19
N THR A 847 -3.16 9.21 46.05
CA THR A 847 -4.10 8.80 47.10
C THR A 847 -3.35 8.04 48.19
N GLY A 848 -2.74 8.77 49.11
CA GLY A 848 -1.91 8.22 50.17
C GLY A 848 -1.31 9.23 51.16
N CYS A 849 -1.35 10.53 50.85
CA CYS A 849 -0.84 11.62 51.67
C CYS A 849 -1.80 12.84 51.64
#